data_AF-A0A256Y1Q7-F1
#
_entry.id   AF-A0A256Y1Q7-F1
#
_cell.length_a   1.000
_cell.length_b   1.000
_cell.length_c   1.000
_cell.angle_alpha   90.00
_cell.angle_beta   90.00
_cell.angle_gamma   90.00
#
_symmetry.space_group_name_H-M   'P 1'
#
loop_
_entity.id
_entity.type
_entity.pdbx_description
1 polymer ?
#
loop_
_entity_poly.entity_id
_entity_poly.type
_entity_poly.pdbx_seq_one_letter_code
_entity_poly.pdbx_strand_id
1 'polypeptide(L)'
;THLGDDNSDKVIIKGQLCLNDEECISNWSEFKENDILKPSYLSEKDKNYEIVIFLFKDIQTCIVGDKCTKNCQKIYKDGKTFMKFEDNANFKALKPSDKTIEGYELKICLETKLNNSEINYLKDEINKFIDDVYDWSNNTIKLSPKYIEISAVELSMSRWGNGFWLAPWDIKSLVSQYITKNTDFVMVSNDIYDNVKRISFGSGYCGGTFGADWGLGGACYSWVPKTNPGSWFECAGEKTYIHEWLHQLDYALEYISGVEDIYRDEFPESLCGVDTHPHKWFPSPDTAPKDPDFPACKDHYNDWGSYCESIKPRDCDFEWDEHLLSVHYNPDIKLIGNHCKNNKKDFDETDIDSGGKCPKEIVKTLISTCQELQDINKNLAGDYYLANDIDCSDTINWNDGKGFEPIGNIIRKSKKSNNCFTGSFDGQNHKITELYINRSDKNNIALFECAKEGKIENLGLEDVKITGKNIVASLIGINMRTTINNLYSTGNIEGEEMVAGFISENYGTISNCYFLGDVVGNKYVAGFISYNEQNGKEKISNCYSTGSVKGQIDVGGFIAYNEEGTITNSYWDTQTSGQTTSAGGEGKTTAEMMKQETFVDWDFVDVWNIDEGLTNPYFIWQTKPERRSKGSLIELLRDFFK
;
A
#
# COMPACT_ATOMS: atom_id res chain seq x y z
N THR A 1 -26.97 -5.62 49.21
CA THR A 1 -26.21 -5.05 50.34
C THR A 1 -24.89 -4.53 49.78
N HIS A 2 -24.48 -3.31 50.16
CA HIS A 2 -23.37 -2.43 49.69
C HIS A 2 -22.13 -3.07 49.04
N LEU A 3 -21.66 -2.60 47.86
CA LEU A 3 -20.88 -1.40 47.47
C LEU A 3 -19.35 -1.49 47.75
N GLY A 4 -18.57 -1.36 46.68
CA GLY A 4 -17.14 -1.00 46.68
C GLY A 4 -16.83 -0.27 45.36
N ASP A 5 -16.23 0.92 45.49
CA ASP A 5 -16.05 1.96 44.46
C ASP A 5 -14.98 1.63 43.39
N ASP A 6 -15.33 1.73 42.11
CA ASP A 6 -14.91 2.83 41.19
C ASP A 6 -15.24 2.48 39.71
N ASN A 7 -15.99 3.38 39.06
CA ASN A 7 -16.36 3.46 37.64
C ASN A 7 -16.90 2.20 36.91
N SER A 8 -18.23 2.10 36.97
CA SER A 8 -19.10 1.10 36.35
C SER A 8 -19.45 1.34 34.87
N ASP A 9 -19.26 0.33 34.03
CA ASP A 9 -20.18 0.05 32.92
C ASP A 9 -21.47 -0.56 33.49
N LYS A 10 -22.60 0.12 33.27
CA LYS A 10 -23.92 -0.36 33.73
C LYS A 10 -24.57 -1.24 32.66
N VAL A 11 -24.70 -2.53 32.94
CA VAL A 11 -25.63 -3.40 32.20
C VAL A 11 -27.07 -3.07 32.63
N ILE A 12 -27.89 -2.56 31.70
CA ILE A 12 -29.32 -2.37 31.94
C ILE A 12 -30.02 -3.72 31.72
N ILE A 13 -30.32 -4.44 32.81
CA ILE A 13 -31.24 -5.58 32.76
C ILE A 13 -32.65 -5.06 32.98
N LYS A 14 -33.48 -5.03 31.93
CA LYS A 14 -34.94 -4.85 32.07
C LYS A 14 -35.58 -6.21 32.28
N GLY A 15 -35.91 -6.53 33.53
CA GLY A 15 -36.76 -7.67 33.88
C GLY A 15 -38.03 -7.19 34.57
N GLN A 16 -39.18 -7.78 34.24
CA GLN A 16 -40.44 -7.56 34.94
C GLN A 16 -40.56 -8.64 36.03
N LEU A 17 -40.67 -8.23 37.30
CA LEU A 17 -40.87 -9.18 38.41
C LEU A 17 -42.34 -9.63 38.45
N CYS A 18 -42.61 -10.90 38.14
CA CYS A 18 -43.90 -11.52 38.39
C CYS A 18 -43.89 -12.13 39.80
N LEU A 19 -44.56 -11.48 40.74
CA LEU A 19 -44.82 -12.03 42.07
C LEU A 19 -46.26 -12.55 42.12
N ASN A 20 -46.41 -13.87 42.17
CA ASN A 20 -47.65 -14.62 42.45
C ASN A 20 -48.80 -14.45 41.45
N ASP A 21 -48.50 -14.44 40.15
CA ASP A 21 -49.50 -14.58 39.08
C ASP A 21 -49.28 -15.91 38.33
N GLU A 22 -50.23 -16.86 38.45
CA GLU A 22 -50.14 -18.19 37.83
C GLU A 22 -50.15 -18.12 36.29
N GLU A 23 -50.75 -17.10 35.69
CA GLU A 23 -50.79 -16.93 34.24
C GLU A 23 -49.42 -16.46 33.70
N CYS A 24 -48.70 -15.63 34.46
CA CYS A 24 -47.32 -15.22 34.13
C CYS A 24 -46.33 -16.39 34.27
N ILE A 25 -46.50 -17.25 35.29
CA ILE A 25 -45.63 -18.41 35.50
C ILE A 25 -45.86 -19.50 34.43
N SER A 26 -47.12 -19.70 34.01
CA SER A 26 -47.46 -20.74 33.02
C SER A 26 -46.89 -20.50 31.61
N ASN A 27 -46.55 -19.25 31.28
CA ASN A 27 -45.95 -18.87 30.00
C ASN A 27 -44.41 -18.86 30.01
N TRP A 28 -43.79 -19.30 31.10
CA TRP A 28 -42.33 -19.38 31.20
C TRP A 28 -41.83 -20.74 30.68
N SER A 29 -41.45 -20.79 29.41
CA SER A 29 -40.61 -21.87 28.89
C SER A 29 -39.19 -21.68 29.43
N GLU A 30 -38.58 -22.76 29.94
CA GLU A 30 -37.16 -22.80 30.32
C GLU A 30 -36.30 -22.06 29.29
N PHE A 31 -35.45 -21.15 29.78
CA PHE A 31 -34.39 -20.56 28.99
C PHE A 31 -33.51 -21.68 28.45
N LYS A 32 -33.68 -22.03 27.18
CA LYS A 32 -32.73 -22.90 26.49
C LYS A 32 -31.54 -22.04 26.09
N GLU A 33 -30.35 -22.60 26.20
CA GLU A 33 -29.06 -22.00 25.83
C GLU A 33 -29.02 -21.44 24.37
N ASN A 34 -30.05 -21.75 23.57
CA ASN A 34 -30.24 -21.31 22.19
C ASN A 34 -31.01 -19.98 22.01
N ASP A 35 -31.58 -19.39 23.07
CA ASP A 35 -32.39 -18.14 22.97
C ASP A 35 -31.60 -16.87 23.33
N ILE A 36 -30.27 -16.97 23.46
CA ILE A 36 -29.42 -15.80 23.24
C ILE A 36 -29.69 -15.37 21.81
N LEU A 37 -30.18 -14.15 21.62
CA LEU A 37 -30.13 -13.48 20.32
C LEU A 37 -28.66 -13.44 19.89
N LYS A 38 -28.23 -14.51 19.20
CA LYS A 38 -27.02 -14.51 18.41
C LYS A 38 -27.14 -13.28 17.53
N PRO A 39 -26.14 -12.39 17.51
CA PRO A 39 -26.05 -11.42 16.44
C PRO A 39 -26.34 -12.18 15.16
N SER A 40 -27.22 -11.64 14.32
CA SER A 40 -27.36 -12.11 12.95
C SER A 40 -26.02 -11.85 12.27
N TYR A 41 -25.08 -12.76 12.49
CA TYR A 41 -23.85 -12.87 11.74
C TYR A 41 -24.32 -13.26 10.37
N LEU A 42 -24.25 -12.30 9.45
CA LEU A 42 -24.14 -12.63 8.04
C LEU A 42 -23.17 -13.79 7.96
N SER A 43 -23.61 -14.87 7.34
CA SER A 43 -22.74 -15.96 6.92
C SER A 43 -21.72 -15.35 5.98
N GLU A 44 -20.60 -14.87 6.51
CA GLU A 44 -19.36 -14.71 5.77
C GLU A 44 -18.85 -16.13 5.50
N LYS A 45 -19.53 -16.81 4.58
CA LYS A 45 -18.89 -17.87 3.83
C LYS A 45 -17.83 -17.16 3.00
N ASP A 46 -16.60 -17.68 3.13
CA ASP A 46 -15.40 -17.33 2.35
C ASP A 46 -14.60 -16.15 2.93
N LYS A 47 -13.67 -16.44 3.85
CA LYS A 47 -12.61 -15.49 4.23
C LYS A 47 -11.52 -15.56 3.15
N ASN A 48 -11.17 -14.43 2.57
CA ASN A 48 -10.19 -14.35 1.49
C ASN A 48 -8.93 -13.60 1.95
N TYR A 49 -7.78 -14.27 1.94
CA TYR A 49 -6.50 -13.74 2.39
C TYR A 49 -5.58 -13.47 1.19
N GLU A 50 -4.96 -12.30 1.15
CA GLU A 50 -3.97 -12.00 0.11
C GLU A 50 -2.62 -12.62 0.50
N ILE A 51 -2.12 -13.51 -0.34
CA ILE A 51 -0.77 -14.04 -0.22
C ILE A 51 0.09 -13.50 -1.37
N VAL A 52 1.17 -12.81 -1.05
CA VAL A 52 2.11 -12.29 -2.07
C VAL A 52 3.29 -13.24 -2.19
N ILE A 53 3.52 -13.75 -3.40
CA ILE A 53 4.61 -14.67 -3.70
C ILE A 53 5.64 -13.97 -4.59
N PHE A 54 6.85 -13.77 -4.06
CA PHE A 54 7.99 -13.29 -4.83
C PHE A 54 8.78 -14.45 -5.44
N LEU A 55 8.93 -14.43 -6.75
CA LEU A 55 9.73 -15.37 -7.53
C LEU A 55 10.96 -14.64 -8.06
N PHE A 56 12.12 -14.88 -7.45
CA PHE A 56 13.36 -14.22 -7.86
C PHE A 56 14.04 -14.95 -9.01
N LYS A 57 14.09 -14.29 -10.16
CA LYS A 57 14.68 -14.72 -11.42
C LYS A 57 16.06 -14.08 -11.57
N ASP A 58 17.04 -14.85 -12.03
CA ASP A 58 18.35 -14.33 -12.39
C ASP A 58 19.06 -13.56 -11.26
N ILE A 59 19.29 -14.23 -10.12
CA ILE A 59 20.03 -13.62 -8.99
C ILE A 59 21.54 -13.74 -9.25
N GLN A 60 22.26 -12.65 -9.04
CA GLN A 60 23.72 -12.64 -9.09
C GLN A 60 24.31 -12.21 -7.74
N THR A 61 25.35 -12.92 -7.31
CA THR A 61 26.09 -12.59 -6.09
C THR A 61 27.56 -12.99 -6.22
N CYS A 62 28.46 -12.31 -5.50
CA CYS A 62 29.88 -12.62 -5.49
C CYS A 62 30.36 -12.91 -4.08
N ILE A 63 30.93 -14.08 -3.87
CA ILE A 63 31.56 -14.44 -2.61
C ILE A 63 33.01 -14.03 -2.67
N VAL A 64 33.43 -13.30 -1.66
CA VAL A 64 34.78 -12.79 -1.49
C VAL A 64 35.34 -13.21 -0.15
N GLY A 65 36.66 -13.28 -0.03
CA GLY A 65 37.31 -13.44 1.26
C GLY A 65 38.80 -13.71 1.14
N ASP A 66 39.40 -14.08 2.27
CA ASP A 66 40.82 -14.36 2.34
C ASP A 66 41.12 -15.82 1.99
N LYS A 67 42.34 -16.05 1.51
CA LYS A 67 42.85 -17.39 1.28
C LYS A 67 42.90 -18.17 2.59
N CYS A 68 42.35 -19.38 2.58
CA CYS A 68 42.35 -20.16 3.81
C CYS A 68 43.77 -20.52 4.30
N THR A 69 44.04 -20.16 5.54
CA THR A 69 45.23 -20.45 6.34
C THR A 69 44.91 -21.22 7.62
N LYS A 70 43.74 -21.00 8.23
CA LYS A 70 43.19 -21.67 9.41
C LYS A 70 41.65 -21.72 9.28
N ASN A 71 40.96 -22.61 10.00
CA ASN A 71 39.48 -22.70 10.06
C ASN A 71 38.76 -22.42 8.72
N CYS A 72 38.91 -23.31 7.73
CA CYS A 72 38.40 -23.05 6.38
C CYS A 72 36.89 -23.30 6.23
N GLN A 73 36.19 -22.32 5.67
CA GLN A 73 34.90 -22.55 5.04
C GLN A 73 35.09 -23.08 3.62
N LYS A 74 34.29 -24.08 3.24
CA LYS A 74 34.41 -24.78 1.96
C LYS A 74 33.17 -24.50 1.12
N ILE A 75 33.38 -24.01 -0.09
CA ILE A 75 32.35 -24.04 -1.13
C ILE A 75 32.50 -25.36 -1.88
N TYR A 76 31.39 -26.08 -2.04
CA TYR A 76 31.36 -27.37 -2.71
C TYR A 76 30.77 -27.23 -4.12
N LYS A 77 31.32 -28.03 -5.04
CA LYS A 77 30.82 -28.27 -6.40
C LYS A 77 30.85 -29.78 -6.60
N ASP A 78 29.73 -30.40 -6.99
CA ASP A 78 29.68 -31.84 -7.28
C ASP A 78 30.15 -32.74 -6.13
N GLY A 79 29.79 -32.39 -4.89
CA GLY A 79 30.24 -33.11 -3.68
C GLY A 79 31.75 -33.01 -3.40
N LYS A 80 32.49 -32.17 -4.14
CA LYS A 80 33.92 -31.91 -3.94
C LYS A 80 34.15 -30.47 -3.52
N THR A 81 35.18 -30.23 -2.72
CA THR A 81 35.56 -28.85 -2.36
C THR A 81 36.07 -28.12 -3.60
N PHE A 82 35.37 -27.06 -3.97
CA PHE A 82 35.68 -26.19 -5.10
C PHE A 82 36.61 -25.05 -4.70
N MET A 83 36.27 -24.33 -3.62
CA MET A 83 37.06 -23.21 -3.11
C MET A 83 37.05 -23.22 -1.57
N LYS A 84 38.10 -22.66 -0.96
CA LYS A 84 38.23 -22.54 0.48
C LYS A 84 38.51 -21.09 0.87
N PHE A 85 37.75 -20.59 1.82
CA PHE A 85 37.91 -19.26 2.40
C PHE A 85 38.31 -19.39 3.87
N GLU A 86 39.13 -18.48 4.36
CA GLU A 86 39.33 -18.33 5.80
C GLU A 86 38.00 -17.94 6.46
N ASP A 87 37.63 -18.60 7.55
CA ASP A 87 36.45 -18.19 8.32
C ASP A 87 36.76 -16.95 9.18
N ASN A 88 36.60 -15.78 8.58
CA ASN A 88 36.80 -14.50 9.25
C ASN A 88 35.83 -13.42 8.75
N ALA A 89 36.01 -12.19 9.22
CA ALA A 89 35.17 -11.06 8.86
C ALA A 89 35.27 -10.65 7.37
N ASN A 90 36.30 -11.09 6.64
CA ASN A 90 36.47 -10.81 5.22
C ASN A 90 35.70 -11.80 4.32
N PHE A 91 35.25 -12.95 4.85
CA PHE A 91 34.42 -13.89 4.12
C PHE A 91 32.97 -13.40 4.03
N LYS A 92 32.58 -12.86 2.86
CA LYS A 92 31.29 -12.18 2.63
C LYS A 92 30.71 -12.50 1.25
N ALA A 93 29.42 -12.23 1.08
CA ALA A 93 28.74 -12.22 -0.21
C ALA A 93 28.29 -10.79 -0.56
N LEU A 94 28.78 -10.27 -1.68
CA LEU A 94 28.60 -8.91 -2.15
C LEU A 94 27.91 -8.87 -3.51
N LYS A 95 27.31 -7.73 -3.85
CA LYS A 95 26.75 -7.49 -5.18
C LYS A 95 27.85 -7.47 -6.24
N PRO A 96 27.70 -8.09 -7.41
CA PRO A 96 28.71 -8.05 -8.47
C PRO A 96 29.22 -6.66 -8.87
N SER A 97 28.36 -5.65 -8.82
CA SER A 97 28.72 -4.24 -9.07
C SER A 97 29.47 -3.55 -7.93
N ASP A 98 29.63 -4.19 -6.78
CA ASP A 98 30.34 -3.62 -5.64
C ASP A 98 31.85 -3.51 -5.95
N LYS A 99 32.34 -2.26 -5.99
CA LYS A 99 33.74 -1.95 -6.29
C LYS A 99 34.72 -2.58 -5.29
N THR A 100 34.27 -2.89 -4.07
CA THR A 100 35.12 -3.51 -3.04
C THR A 100 35.56 -4.92 -3.42
N ILE A 101 34.85 -5.61 -4.32
CA ILE A 101 35.21 -6.93 -4.85
C ILE A 101 36.61 -6.94 -5.47
N GLU A 102 37.05 -5.81 -6.06
CA GLU A 102 38.39 -5.70 -6.65
C GLU A 102 39.51 -5.88 -5.63
N GLY A 103 39.27 -5.50 -4.37
CA GLY A 103 40.26 -5.55 -3.29
C GLY A 103 40.50 -6.95 -2.68
N TYR A 104 39.67 -7.94 -3.00
CA TYR A 104 39.81 -9.30 -2.47
C TYR A 104 40.58 -10.21 -3.43
N GLU A 105 41.53 -10.97 -2.88
CA GLU A 105 42.34 -11.94 -3.64
C GLU A 105 41.52 -13.16 -4.05
N LEU A 106 40.70 -13.73 -3.14
CA LEU A 106 39.74 -14.78 -3.49
C LEU A 106 38.36 -14.20 -3.72
N LYS A 107 37.82 -14.46 -4.91
CA LYS A 107 36.45 -14.12 -5.28
C LYS A 107 35.85 -15.10 -6.27
N ILE A 108 34.55 -15.36 -6.11
CA ILE A 108 33.74 -16.11 -7.06
C ILE A 108 32.37 -15.46 -7.20
N CYS A 109 32.04 -15.03 -8.41
CA CYS A 109 30.70 -14.57 -8.77
C CYS A 109 29.86 -15.71 -9.33
N LEU A 110 28.59 -15.72 -8.97
CA LEU A 110 27.63 -16.78 -9.18
C LEU A 110 26.37 -16.16 -9.75
N GLU A 111 25.75 -16.91 -10.65
CA GLU A 111 24.47 -16.56 -11.24
C GLU A 111 23.57 -17.78 -11.15
N THR A 112 22.37 -17.57 -10.65
CA THR A 112 21.31 -18.57 -10.67
C THR A 112 20.19 -18.10 -11.58
N LYS A 113 19.55 -19.03 -12.30
CA LYS A 113 18.49 -18.70 -13.26
C LYS A 113 17.32 -19.63 -13.05
N LEU A 114 16.17 -19.04 -12.71
CA LEU A 114 14.87 -19.70 -12.78
C LEU A 114 14.34 -19.58 -14.21
N ASN A 115 14.27 -20.69 -14.92
CA ASN A 115 13.70 -20.72 -16.26
C ASN A 115 12.15 -20.76 -16.22
N ASN A 116 11.50 -20.53 -17.38
CA ASN A 116 10.04 -20.46 -17.42
C ASN A 116 9.35 -21.78 -17.06
N SER A 117 9.94 -22.94 -17.38
CA SER A 117 9.39 -24.25 -16.98
C SER A 117 9.43 -24.42 -15.47
N GLU A 118 10.51 -23.94 -14.86
CA GLU A 118 10.75 -23.93 -13.44
C GLU A 118 9.82 -22.99 -12.68
N ILE A 119 9.53 -21.81 -13.23
CA ILE A 119 8.57 -20.85 -12.67
C ILE A 119 7.15 -21.42 -12.72
N ASN A 120 6.77 -22.00 -13.86
CA ASN A 120 5.45 -22.62 -14.00
C ASN A 120 5.30 -23.78 -13.01
N TYR A 121 6.32 -24.61 -12.85
CA TYR A 121 6.32 -25.66 -11.83
C TYR A 121 6.09 -25.09 -10.42
N LEU A 122 6.80 -24.02 -10.02
CA LEU A 122 6.59 -23.41 -8.71
C LEU A 122 5.16 -22.86 -8.54
N LYS A 123 4.61 -22.20 -9.56
CA LYS A 123 3.22 -21.71 -9.52
C LYS A 123 2.22 -22.86 -9.41
N ASP A 124 2.45 -23.96 -10.12
CA ASP A 124 1.60 -25.15 -10.04
C ASP A 124 1.61 -25.75 -8.63
N GLU A 125 2.78 -25.87 -8.00
CA GLU A 125 2.89 -26.39 -6.62
C GLU A 125 2.24 -25.46 -5.59
N ILE A 126 2.40 -24.14 -5.73
CA ILE A 126 1.76 -23.16 -4.84
C ILE A 126 0.24 -23.17 -5.01
N ASN A 127 -0.25 -23.32 -6.24
CA ASN A 127 -1.70 -23.39 -6.48
C ASN A 127 -2.31 -24.66 -5.88
N LYS A 128 -1.61 -25.81 -5.94
CA LYS A 128 -2.08 -27.02 -5.25
C LYS A 128 -2.12 -26.83 -3.74
N PHE A 129 -1.07 -26.23 -3.15
CA PHE A 129 -1.07 -25.85 -1.74
C PHE A 129 -2.29 -24.98 -1.36
N ILE A 130 -2.64 -24.01 -2.21
CA ILE A 130 -3.80 -23.14 -1.99
C ILE A 130 -5.11 -23.93 -2.04
N ASP A 131 -5.24 -24.85 -2.99
CA ASP A 131 -6.40 -25.73 -3.11
C ASP A 131 -6.50 -26.65 -1.87
N ASP A 132 -5.37 -27.18 -1.39
CA ASP A 132 -5.30 -28.01 -0.19
C ASP A 132 -5.74 -27.23 1.06
N VAL A 133 -5.30 -25.98 1.24
CA VAL A 133 -5.76 -25.12 2.36
C VAL A 133 -7.25 -24.84 2.27
N TYR A 134 -7.78 -24.60 1.07
CA TYR A 134 -9.20 -24.36 0.86
C TYR A 134 -10.05 -25.59 1.21
N ASP A 135 -9.65 -26.76 0.71
CA ASP A 135 -10.33 -28.02 0.97
C ASP A 135 -10.24 -28.42 2.45
N TRP A 136 -9.04 -28.34 3.03
CA TRP A 136 -8.79 -28.66 4.44
C TRP A 136 -9.60 -27.76 5.39
N SER A 137 -9.66 -26.45 5.09
CA SER A 137 -10.48 -25.50 5.86
C SER A 137 -11.98 -25.68 5.65
N ASN A 138 -12.42 -26.76 4.99
CA ASN A 138 -13.81 -27.03 4.65
C ASN A 138 -14.44 -25.88 3.85
N ASN A 139 -13.69 -25.36 2.88
CA ASN A 139 -14.05 -24.26 1.98
C ASN A 139 -14.20 -22.89 2.68
N THR A 140 -13.53 -22.66 3.82
CA THR A 140 -13.69 -21.42 4.60
C THR A 140 -12.54 -20.43 4.47
N ILE A 141 -11.31 -20.92 4.24
CA ILE A 141 -10.11 -20.11 4.03
C ILE A 141 -9.75 -20.16 2.56
N LYS A 142 -9.93 -19.03 1.87
CA LYS A 142 -9.48 -18.85 0.50
C LYS A 142 -8.20 -18.04 0.50
N LEU A 143 -7.13 -18.57 -0.09
CA LEU A 143 -5.91 -17.80 -0.35
C LEU A 143 -5.98 -17.23 -1.77
N SER A 144 -5.68 -15.94 -1.90
CA SER A 144 -5.61 -15.22 -3.18
C SER A 144 -4.16 -14.91 -3.51
N PRO A 145 -3.50 -15.71 -4.36
CA PRO A 145 -2.09 -15.53 -4.66
C PRO A 145 -1.83 -14.39 -5.63
N LYS A 146 -0.85 -13.53 -5.28
CA LYS A 146 -0.27 -12.52 -6.16
C LYS A 146 1.19 -12.89 -6.45
N TYR A 147 1.44 -13.41 -7.64
CA TYR A 147 2.78 -13.78 -8.09
C TYR A 147 3.53 -12.58 -8.65
N ILE A 148 4.75 -12.37 -8.17
CA ILE A 148 5.61 -11.25 -8.57
C ILE A 148 6.97 -11.79 -8.96
N GLU A 149 7.27 -11.73 -10.25
CA GLU A 149 8.53 -12.19 -10.82
C GLU A 149 9.55 -11.05 -10.85
N ILE A 150 10.68 -11.20 -10.15
CA ILE A 150 11.70 -10.16 -10.03
C ILE A 150 12.98 -10.65 -10.73
N SER A 151 13.42 -9.99 -11.80
CA SER A 151 14.53 -10.45 -12.65
C SER A 151 15.80 -9.60 -12.54
N ALA A 152 16.96 -10.21 -12.87
CA ALA A 152 18.27 -9.56 -13.04
C ALA A 152 18.74 -8.77 -11.80
N VAL A 153 18.64 -9.40 -10.63
CA VAL A 153 18.91 -8.76 -9.35
C VAL A 153 20.31 -9.09 -8.85
N GLU A 154 21.12 -8.07 -8.60
CA GLU A 154 22.36 -8.21 -7.86
C GLU A 154 22.10 -8.10 -6.35
N LEU A 155 22.42 -9.17 -5.61
CA LEU A 155 22.18 -9.25 -4.17
C LEU A 155 23.47 -9.46 -3.39
N SER A 156 23.62 -8.66 -2.34
CA SER A 156 24.42 -9.06 -1.17
C SER A 156 23.65 -10.15 -0.43
N MET A 157 24.38 -11.04 0.24
CA MET A 157 23.76 -12.07 1.07
C MET A 157 24.33 -12.01 2.48
N SER A 158 23.45 -12.25 3.42
CA SER A 158 23.79 -12.24 4.82
C SER A 158 24.37 -13.58 5.23
N ARG A 159 25.42 -13.52 6.05
CA ARG A 159 26.16 -14.70 6.47
C ARG A 159 25.58 -15.24 7.78
N TRP A 160 25.26 -16.53 7.82
CA TRP A 160 24.88 -17.23 9.06
C TRP A 160 25.45 -18.66 9.05
N GLY A 161 26.15 -19.02 10.12
CA GLY A 161 26.91 -20.27 10.22
C GLY A 161 27.93 -20.44 9.08
N ASN A 162 27.83 -21.57 8.37
CA ASN A 162 28.70 -21.95 7.25
C ASN A 162 28.12 -21.53 5.87
N GLY A 163 27.05 -20.73 5.82
CA GLY A 163 26.31 -20.40 4.59
C GLY A 163 25.96 -18.92 4.42
N PHE A 164 25.29 -18.63 3.29
CA PHE A 164 24.78 -17.31 2.92
C PHE A 164 23.28 -17.39 2.64
N TRP A 165 22.55 -16.35 3.03
CA TRP A 165 21.09 -16.32 3.12
C TRP A 165 20.56 -15.00 2.55
N LEU A 166 19.39 -15.05 1.90
CA LEU A 166 18.64 -13.83 1.61
C LEU A 166 18.04 -13.34 2.91
N ALA A 167 18.59 -12.26 3.45
CA ALA A 167 18.04 -11.68 4.65
C ALA A 167 16.91 -10.69 4.32
N PRO A 168 15.96 -10.50 5.25
CA PRO A 168 14.84 -9.60 5.05
C PRO A 168 15.31 -8.19 4.66
N TRP A 169 16.33 -7.65 5.33
CA TRP A 169 16.84 -6.30 5.04
C TRP A 169 17.45 -6.15 3.65
N ASP A 170 18.03 -7.21 3.09
CA ASP A 170 18.66 -7.19 1.77
C ASP A 170 17.62 -7.14 0.64
N ILE A 171 16.43 -7.71 0.86
CA ILE A 171 15.34 -7.75 -0.13
C ILE A 171 14.20 -6.78 0.18
N LYS A 172 14.08 -6.25 1.41
CA LYS A 172 12.96 -5.40 1.86
C LYS A 172 12.74 -4.21 0.93
N SER A 173 13.78 -3.43 0.64
CA SER A 173 13.68 -2.27 -0.26
C SER A 173 13.23 -2.64 -1.68
N LEU A 174 13.58 -3.84 -2.14
CA LEU A 174 13.24 -4.32 -3.48
C LEU A 174 11.78 -4.78 -3.56
N VAL A 175 11.28 -5.42 -2.51
CA VAL A 175 9.98 -6.09 -2.52
C VAL A 175 8.86 -5.28 -1.83
N SER A 176 9.19 -4.35 -0.93
CA SER A 176 8.21 -3.56 -0.17
C SER A 176 7.29 -2.71 -1.03
N GLN A 177 7.72 -2.28 -2.22
CA GLN A 177 6.87 -1.55 -3.17
C GLN A 177 5.68 -2.37 -3.70
N TYR A 178 5.75 -3.69 -3.58
CA TYR A 178 4.73 -4.61 -4.09
C TYR A 178 3.79 -5.14 -3.00
N ILE A 179 4.21 -5.00 -1.74
CA ILE A 179 3.42 -5.35 -0.56
C ILE A 179 2.43 -4.24 -0.29
N THR A 180 1.17 -4.60 -0.11
CA THR A 180 0.11 -3.65 0.17
C THR A 180 -0.32 -3.77 1.61
N LYS A 181 -1.13 -2.80 2.05
CA LYS A 181 -1.76 -2.86 3.36
C LYS A 181 -2.72 -4.05 3.54
N ASN A 182 -3.08 -4.74 2.45
CA ASN A 182 -4.00 -5.88 2.46
C ASN A 182 -3.25 -7.21 2.36
N THR A 183 -1.92 -7.20 2.29
CA THR A 183 -1.14 -8.42 2.25
C THR A 183 -1.15 -9.09 3.63
N ASP A 184 -1.66 -10.32 3.69
CA ASP A 184 -1.77 -11.11 4.92
C ASP A 184 -0.53 -12.00 5.11
N PHE A 185 -0.08 -12.63 4.03
CA PHE A 185 1.04 -13.57 4.05
C PHE A 185 2.03 -13.25 2.93
N VAL A 186 3.32 -13.42 3.19
CA VAL A 186 4.36 -13.19 2.19
C VAL A 186 5.23 -14.44 2.05
N MET A 187 5.42 -14.90 0.83
CA MET A 187 6.33 -16.00 0.52
C MET A 187 7.40 -15.51 -0.45
N VAL A 188 8.66 -15.80 -0.14
CA VAL A 188 9.79 -15.52 -0.99
C VAL A 188 10.38 -16.83 -1.45
N SER A 189 10.29 -17.09 -2.76
CA SER A 189 10.92 -18.26 -3.37
C SER A 189 12.05 -17.85 -4.29
N ASN A 190 13.16 -18.59 -4.18
CA ASN A 190 14.27 -18.48 -5.10
C ASN A 190 14.84 -19.88 -5.38
N ASP A 191 15.64 -19.96 -6.43
CA ASP A 191 16.60 -21.03 -6.63
C ASP A 191 17.95 -20.33 -6.59
N ILE A 192 18.78 -20.50 -5.56
CA ILE A 192 20.16 -20.01 -5.61
C ILE A 192 21.09 -21.19 -5.85
N TYR A 193 20.96 -21.75 -7.05
CA TYR A 193 21.83 -22.80 -7.57
C TYR A 193 22.55 -22.32 -8.84
N ASP A 194 23.89 -22.30 -8.82
CA ASP A 194 24.68 -22.06 -10.04
C ASP A 194 24.74 -23.37 -10.84
N ASN A 195 24.02 -23.44 -11.96
CA ASN A 195 23.93 -24.66 -12.78
C ASN A 195 25.25 -25.04 -13.50
N VAL A 196 26.11 -24.06 -13.77
CA VAL A 196 27.41 -24.26 -14.44
C VAL A 196 28.46 -24.75 -13.44
N LYS A 197 28.36 -24.26 -12.21
CA LYS A 197 29.28 -24.57 -11.12
C LYS A 197 28.70 -25.55 -10.12
N ARG A 198 27.45 -25.96 -10.23
CA ARG A 198 26.74 -26.88 -9.33
C ARG A 198 26.95 -26.52 -7.85
N ILE A 199 26.76 -25.24 -7.52
CA ILE A 199 26.92 -24.69 -6.17
C ILE A 199 25.54 -24.22 -5.68
N SER A 200 25.14 -24.64 -4.46
CA SER A 200 23.88 -24.23 -3.82
C SER A 200 24.16 -23.19 -2.73
N PHE A 201 23.28 -22.18 -2.62
CA PHE A 201 23.21 -21.23 -1.51
C PHE A 201 21.79 -21.25 -0.95
N GLY A 202 21.68 -21.31 0.37
CA GLY A 202 20.38 -21.40 1.00
C GLY A 202 20.45 -21.90 2.42
N SER A 203 19.31 -21.81 3.08
CA SER A 203 19.08 -22.25 4.43
C SER A 203 19.50 -23.69 4.71
N GLY A 204 19.53 -24.04 5.99
CA GLY A 204 19.30 -25.43 6.38
C GLY A 204 18.05 -26.04 5.72
N TYR A 205 17.84 -27.32 6.01
CA TYR A 205 17.07 -28.26 5.20
C TYR A 205 15.59 -27.92 4.88
N CYS A 206 14.96 -26.93 5.53
CA CYS A 206 13.48 -26.81 5.54
C CYS A 206 12.85 -25.47 5.12
N GLY A 207 13.60 -24.42 4.75
CA GLY A 207 13.00 -23.07 4.60
C GLY A 207 13.18 -22.24 5.88
N GLY A 208 12.48 -21.13 6.02
CA GLY A 208 12.45 -20.39 7.29
C GLY A 208 11.46 -19.24 7.31
N THR A 209 10.80 -19.07 8.45
CA THR A 209 9.80 -18.03 8.70
C THR A 209 10.34 -16.92 9.59
N PHE A 210 9.98 -15.68 9.27
CA PHE A 210 10.36 -14.48 10.02
C PHE A 210 9.09 -13.72 10.42
N GLY A 211 8.89 -13.56 11.73
CA GLY A 211 7.75 -12.80 12.30
C GLY A 211 7.73 -11.32 11.91
N ALA A 212 6.65 -10.61 12.28
CA ALA A 212 6.36 -9.25 11.83
C ALA A 212 7.46 -8.22 12.14
N ASP A 213 8.12 -8.32 13.30
CA ASP A 213 9.26 -7.46 13.71
C ASP A 213 10.39 -7.45 12.67
N TRP A 214 10.59 -8.59 12.00
CA TRP A 214 11.59 -8.79 10.95
C TRP A 214 10.94 -8.94 9.57
N GLY A 215 9.63 -8.72 9.49
CA GLY A 215 8.74 -9.01 8.37
C GLY A 215 8.80 -8.02 7.20
N LEU A 216 8.21 -8.42 6.08
CA LEU A 216 8.14 -7.61 4.85
C LEU A 216 6.89 -6.74 4.87
N GLY A 217 7.08 -5.47 5.23
CA GLY A 217 5.96 -4.54 5.40
C GLY A 217 5.05 -4.95 6.55
N GLY A 218 5.63 -5.47 7.65
CA GLY A 218 4.95 -5.91 8.86
C GLY A 218 4.12 -7.19 8.74
N ALA A 219 4.07 -7.81 7.55
CA ALA A 219 3.60 -9.18 7.40
C ALA A 219 4.74 -10.15 7.74
N CYS A 220 4.40 -11.22 8.47
CA CYS A 220 5.24 -12.40 8.57
C CYS A 220 5.58 -12.88 7.15
N TYR A 221 6.80 -13.35 6.94
CA TYR A 221 7.15 -13.93 5.65
C TYR A 221 7.99 -15.18 5.81
N SER A 222 7.84 -16.07 4.85
CA SER A 222 8.63 -17.29 4.77
C SER A 222 9.47 -17.33 3.53
N TRP A 223 10.61 -17.99 3.65
CA TRP A 223 11.52 -18.23 2.55
C TRP A 223 11.53 -19.71 2.18
N VAL A 224 11.26 -19.98 0.90
CA VAL A 224 11.15 -21.33 0.35
C VAL A 224 12.22 -21.55 -0.72
N PRO A 225 13.29 -22.32 -0.43
CA PRO A 225 14.29 -22.66 -1.43
C PRO A 225 13.72 -23.62 -2.46
N LYS A 226 13.98 -23.34 -3.72
CA LYS A 226 13.93 -24.34 -4.78
C LYS A 226 15.29 -25.01 -4.90
N THR A 227 15.36 -26.32 -4.73
CA THR A 227 16.56 -27.10 -5.06
C THR A 227 16.21 -28.32 -5.91
N ASN A 228 17.11 -28.68 -6.83
CA ASN A 228 16.93 -29.73 -7.84
C ASN A 228 16.79 -31.12 -7.19
N PRO A 229 15.93 -32.03 -7.70
CA PRO A 229 15.69 -33.34 -7.08
C PRO A 229 16.86 -34.27 -7.40
N GLY A 230 17.59 -34.73 -6.38
CA GLY A 230 18.66 -35.72 -6.61
C GLY A 230 19.69 -35.95 -5.51
N SER A 231 19.69 -35.19 -4.40
CA SER A 231 20.58 -35.47 -3.27
C SER A 231 19.87 -35.14 -1.96
N TRP A 232 19.40 -36.15 -1.22
CA TRP A 232 19.01 -36.11 0.21
C TRP A 232 18.39 -34.81 0.74
N PHE A 233 17.47 -34.22 -0.02
CA PHE A 233 16.58 -33.13 0.39
C PHE A 233 15.19 -33.57 -0.07
N GLU A 234 14.59 -34.43 0.74
CA GLU A 234 13.20 -34.88 0.61
C GLU A 234 12.41 -33.87 1.43
N CYS A 235 11.72 -32.91 0.79
CA CYS A 235 10.47 -32.22 1.17
C CYS A 235 10.01 -31.50 -0.08
N ALA A 236 9.20 -32.19 -0.88
CA ALA A 236 8.86 -31.79 -2.24
C ALA A 236 8.01 -30.51 -2.23
N GLY A 237 8.54 -29.41 -2.78
CA GLY A 237 7.83 -28.19 -3.20
C GLY A 237 6.63 -27.76 -2.34
N GLU A 238 5.46 -28.26 -2.69
CA GLU A 238 4.18 -28.11 -1.97
C GLU A 238 4.28 -28.29 -0.45
N LYS A 239 4.99 -29.32 0.01
CA LYS A 239 5.14 -29.64 1.44
C LYS A 239 5.87 -28.54 2.18
N THR A 240 6.89 -27.94 1.55
CA THR A 240 7.61 -26.81 2.12
C THR A 240 6.73 -25.56 2.17
N TYR A 241 5.86 -25.35 1.18
CA TYR A 241 4.91 -24.24 1.22
C TYR A 241 3.88 -24.38 2.34
N ILE A 242 3.36 -25.59 2.58
CA ILE A 242 2.45 -25.89 3.70
C ILE A 242 3.15 -25.65 5.03
N HIS A 243 4.31 -26.26 5.22
CA HIS A 243 5.11 -26.13 6.44
C HIS A 243 5.38 -24.65 6.79
N GLU A 244 5.85 -23.88 5.82
CA GLU A 244 6.16 -22.47 6.04
C GLU A 244 4.90 -21.60 6.22
N TRP A 245 3.80 -21.93 5.54
CA TRP A 245 2.52 -21.26 5.78
C TRP A 245 2.01 -21.51 7.20
N LEU A 246 2.18 -22.73 7.72
CA LEU A 246 1.77 -23.07 9.07
C LEU A 246 2.53 -22.28 10.12
N HIS A 247 3.81 -22.05 9.92
CA HIS A 247 4.58 -21.14 10.75
C HIS A 247 4.06 -19.69 10.70
N GLN A 248 3.66 -19.19 9.52
CA GLN A 248 3.05 -17.86 9.44
C GLN A 248 1.65 -17.82 10.09
N LEU A 249 0.87 -18.90 9.96
CA LEU A 249 -0.46 -19.07 10.52
C LEU A 249 -0.40 -19.08 12.05
N ASP A 250 0.48 -19.91 12.60
CA ASP A 250 0.68 -20.03 14.04
C ASP A 250 1.08 -18.68 14.66
N TYR A 251 2.07 -18.02 14.07
CA TYR A 251 2.44 -16.67 14.47
C TYR A 251 1.25 -15.71 14.48
N ALA A 252 0.41 -15.75 13.44
CA ALA A 252 -0.79 -14.92 13.35
C ALA A 252 -1.86 -15.29 14.40
N LEU A 253 -1.96 -16.55 14.77
CA LEU A 253 -2.89 -16.98 15.80
C LEU A 253 -2.40 -16.55 17.19
N GLU A 254 -1.14 -16.87 17.52
CA GLU A 254 -0.54 -16.60 18.83
C GLU A 254 -0.36 -15.10 19.09
N TYR A 255 0.44 -14.43 18.27
CA TYR A 255 0.89 -13.07 18.57
C TYR A 255 -0.14 -12.03 18.16
N ILE A 256 -0.77 -12.22 16.98
CA ILE A 256 -1.70 -11.23 16.44
C ILE A 256 -3.10 -11.38 17.03
N SER A 257 -3.63 -12.61 17.10
CA SER A 257 -5.02 -12.83 17.53
C SER A 257 -5.18 -13.21 19.00
N GLY A 258 -4.08 -13.48 19.72
CA GLY A 258 -4.09 -13.94 21.10
C GLY A 258 -4.74 -15.32 21.28
N VAL A 259 -4.90 -16.06 20.19
CA VAL A 259 -5.30 -17.46 20.19
C VAL A 259 -4.09 -18.25 20.59
N GLU A 260 -4.22 -19.15 21.56
CA GLU A 260 -3.09 -19.96 22.02
C GLU A 260 -2.39 -20.65 20.84
N ASP A 261 -1.05 -20.55 20.83
CA ASP A 261 -0.11 -21.21 19.93
C ASP A 261 -0.59 -22.62 19.56
N ILE A 262 -0.67 -22.92 18.26
CA ILE A 262 -1.10 -24.24 17.78
C ILE A 262 0.00 -25.30 17.97
N TYR A 263 1.26 -24.88 18.19
CA TYR A 263 2.43 -25.69 18.55
C TYR A 263 2.76 -25.70 20.06
N ARG A 264 2.26 -24.75 20.86
CA ARG A 264 2.50 -24.54 22.30
C ARG A 264 3.96 -24.73 22.74
N ASP A 265 4.82 -23.75 22.47
CA ASP A 265 6.25 -23.80 22.84
C ASP A 265 6.53 -23.83 24.36
N GLU A 266 6.37 -24.99 25.02
CA GLU A 266 6.87 -25.22 26.38
C GLU A 266 8.16 -26.08 26.38
N PHE A 267 9.29 -25.44 26.72
CA PHE A 267 10.40 -26.15 27.36
C PHE A 267 9.96 -26.50 28.79
N PRO A 268 9.85 -27.79 29.17
CA PRO A 268 9.24 -28.12 30.45
C PRO A 268 10.19 -27.71 31.58
N GLU A 269 9.76 -26.76 32.40
CA GLU A 269 10.04 -26.88 33.82
C GLU A 269 9.37 -28.16 34.29
N SER A 270 10.17 -29.02 34.93
CA SER A 270 9.76 -30.30 35.47
C SER A 270 8.40 -30.24 36.14
N LEU A 271 7.56 -31.27 35.96
CA LEU A 271 7.01 -32.04 37.08
C LEU A 271 6.06 -33.15 36.61
N CYS A 272 6.42 -34.38 36.97
CA CYS A 272 5.46 -35.46 37.16
C CYS A 272 4.41 -35.04 38.19
N GLY A 273 3.12 -35.22 37.89
CA GLY A 273 2.10 -35.38 38.92
C GLY A 273 0.75 -34.76 38.63
N VAL A 274 -0.15 -35.61 38.13
CA VAL A 274 -1.62 -35.55 38.27
C VAL A 274 -2.30 -34.28 37.71
N ASP A 275 -2.68 -34.33 36.43
CA ASP A 275 -3.84 -33.58 35.94
C ASP A 275 -4.68 -34.40 34.96
N THR A 276 -6.00 -34.24 35.03
CA THR A 276 -7.02 -35.13 34.44
C THR A 276 -7.89 -34.43 33.38
N HIS A 277 -7.35 -33.45 32.64
CA HIS A 277 -8.05 -32.84 31.50
C HIS A 277 -7.20 -32.77 30.20
N PRO A 278 -7.84 -32.86 29.02
CA PRO A 278 -7.35 -33.59 27.85
C PRO A 278 -6.83 -32.71 26.69
N HIS A 279 -6.45 -31.46 26.93
CA HIS A 279 -5.91 -30.59 25.89
C HIS A 279 -4.39 -30.52 26.02
N LYS A 280 -3.75 -31.52 25.41
CA LYS A 280 -2.33 -31.86 25.47
C LYS A 280 -1.52 -31.05 24.44
N TRP A 281 -0.84 -29.99 24.89
CA TRP A 281 0.59 -29.75 24.81
C TRP A 281 1.34 -30.46 23.67
N PHE A 282 1.74 -29.69 22.65
CA PHE A 282 2.75 -30.06 21.67
C PHE A 282 4.06 -29.34 22.01
N PRO A 283 5.21 -29.89 21.65
CA PRO A 283 6.44 -29.12 21.56
C PRO A 283 6.65 -28.71 20.09
N SER A 284 7.33 -27.59 19.83
CA SER A 284 7.66 -27.13 18.47
C SER A 284 8.13 -28.26 17.55
N PRO A 285 7.89 -28.17 16.22
CA PRO A 285 8.27 -29.18 15.22
C PRO A 285 9.71 -29.67 15.33
N ASP A 286 10.60 -28.88 15.94
CA ASP A 286 12.01 -29.22 16.18
C ASP A 286 12.25 -30.21 17.34
N THR A 287 11.21 -30.62 18.08
CA THR A 287 11.34 -31.38 19.34
C THR A 287 10.34 -32.54 19.50
N ALA A 288 10.18 -33.31 18.41
CA ALA A 288 9.35 -34.51 18.27
C ALA A 288 9.28 -35.54 19.43
N PRO A 289 10.31 -35.80 20.28
CA PRO A 289 10.25 -36.87 21.29
C PRO A 289 9.30 -36.67 22.47
N LYS A 290 8.60 -35.52 22.57
CA LYS A 290 7.81 -35.13 23.74
C LYS A 290 6.29 -35.07 23.49
N ASP A 291 5.85 -35.46 22.30
CA ASP A 291 4.42 -35.62 22.00
C ASP A 291 3.81 -36.80 22.81
N PRO A 292 2.70 -36.60 23.54
CA PRO A 292 2.01 -37.68 24.26
C PRO A 292 1.39 -38.80 23.38
N ASP A 293 1.26 -38.60 22.07
CA ASP A 293 0.82 -39.60 21.08
C ASP A 293 2.01 -40.27 20.34
N PHE A 294 3.24 -39.77 20.55
CA PHE A 294 4.53 -40.39 20.16
C PHE A 294 4.70 -41.88 20.52
N PRO A 295 4.13 -42.43 21.62
CA PRO A 295 4.25 -43.85 21.94
C PRO A 295 3.75 -44.81 20.84
N ALA A 296 2.88 -44.35 19.93
CA ALA A 296 2.44 -45.12 18.77
C ALA A 296 3.52 -45.24 17.67
N CYS A 297 4.53 -44.37 17.68
CA CYS A 297 5.66 -44.32 16.73
C CYS A 297 6.97 -44.91 17.30
N LYS A 298 6.94 -45.39 18.54
CA LYS A 298 8.11 -45.52 19.43
C LYS A 298 9.10 -46.64 19.11
N ASP A 299 8.72 -47.65 18.32
CA ASP A 299 9.56 -48.85 18.21
C ASP A 299 10.85 -48.66 17.38
N HIS A 300 11.05 -47.52 16.70
CA HIS A 300 12.08 -47.39 15.65
C HIS A 300 12.80 -46.02 15.57
N TYR A 301 13.04 -45.32 16.68
CA TYR A 301 13.76 -44.05 16.66
C TYR A 301 15.29 -44.22 16.84
N ASN A 302 16.10 -43.61 15.98
CA ASN A 302 17.52 -43.35 16.23
C ASN A 302 17.82 -41.85 16.11
N ASP A 303 18.75 -41.35 16.95
CA ASP A 303 18.94 -39.95 17.38
C ASP A 303 19.17 -38.87 16.30
N TRP A 304 19.04 -39.17 15.00
CA TRP A 304 19.39 -38.26 13.90
C TRP A 304 18.41 -38.26 12.71
N GLY A 305 17.16 -38.70 12.89
CA GLY A 305 16.12 -38.54 11.89
C GLY A 305 14.74 -38.94 12.41
N SER A 306 13.78 -38.02 12.29
CA SER A 306 12.35 -38.21 12.52
C SER A 306 11.84 -39.43 11.74
N TYR A 307 11.35 -40.47 12.41
CA TYR A 307 10.78 -41.65 11.76
C TYR A 307 9.62 -42.25 12.58
N CYS A 308 8.49 -42.49 11.92
CA CYS A 308 7.40 -43.35 12.40
C CYS A 308 7.17 -44.47 11.37
N GLU A 309 7.48 -45.73 11.69
CA GLU A 309 7.49 -46.86 10.73
C GLU A 309 6.11 -47.39 10.30
N SER A 310 5.00 -46.92 10.90
CA SER A 310 3.64 -47.28 10.43
C SER A 310 3.31 -46.66 9.06
N ILE A 311 4.09 -45.66 8.63
CA ILE A 311 3.98 -44.98 7.36
C ILE A 311 5.27 -45.30 6.59
N LYS A 312 5.14 -45.87 5.38
CA LYS A 312 6.32 -46.33 4.63
C LYS A 312 7.27 -45.17 4.32
N PRO A 313 8.59 -45.44 4.29
CA PRO A 313 9.60 -44.43 4.12
C PRO A 313 9.72 -43.91 2.69
N ARG A 314 9.33 -42.65 2.51
CA ARG A 314 9.89 -41.62 1.62
C ARG A 314 8.76 -40.66 1.28
N ASP A 315 8.50 -39.72 2.16
CA ASP A 315 7.72 -38.52 1.87
C ASP A 315 7.67 -37.73 3.17
N CYS A 316 8.14 -36.49 3.16
CA CYS A 316 8.07 -35.60 4.33
C CYS A 316 6.71 -35.63 4.99
N ASP A 317 6.74 -35.52 6.33
CA ASP A 317 5.67 -35.63 7.33
C ASP A 317 4.45 -34.72 7.07
N PHE A 318 3.83 -34.86 5.90
CA PHE A 318 2.60 -34.20 5.48
C PHE A 318 1.41 -34.72 6.29
N GLU A 319 1.40 -36.01 6.64
CA GLU A 319 0.40 -36.57 7.55
C GLU A 319 0.47 -35.92 8.94
N TRP A 320 1.64 -35.43 9.37
CA TRP A 320 1.81 -34.70 10.63
C TRP A 320 1.24 -33.29 10.55
N ASP A 321 1.52 -32.56 9.48
CA ASP A 321 0.99 -31.21 9.26
C ASP A 321 -0.53 -31.23 9.06
N GLU A 322 -1.07 -32.17 8.27
CA GLU A 322 -2.51 -32.42 8.15
C GLU A 322 -3.15 -32.82 9.48
N HIS A 323 -2.45 -33.61 10.30
CA HIS A 323 -2.92 -34.00 11.64
C HIS A 323 -2.99 -32.79 12.58
N LEU A 324 -1.91 -32.00 12.67
CA LEU A 324 -1.86 -30.78 13.48
C LEU A 324 -3.02 -29.85 13.14
N LEU A 325 -3.21 -29.64 11.85
CA LEU A 325 -4.25 -28.79 11.33
C LEU A 325 -5.67 -29.34 11.58
N SER A 326 -5.94 -30.59 11.22
CA SER A 326 -7.27 -31.21 11.39
C SER A 326 -7.71 -31.38 12.86
N VAL A 327 -6.76 -31.51 13.79
CA VAL A 327 -7.04 -31.78 15.21
C VAL A 327 -6.95 -30.53 16.08
N HIS A 328 -6.08 -29.56 15.74
CA HIS A 328 -5.77 -28.41 16.61
C HIS A 328 -6.19 -27.06 16.07
N TYR A 329 -6.28 -26.87 14.74
CA TYR A 329 -6.90 -25.65 14.22
C TYR A 329 -8.42 -25.77 14.26
N ASN A 330 -9.06 -24.99 15.12
CA ASN A 330 -10.52 -24.91 15.16
C ASN A 330 -11.01 -24.01 13.99
N PRO A 331 -11.78 -24.52 13.02
CA PRO A 331 -12.23 -23.76 11.86
C PRO A 331 -13.18 -22.59 12.21
N ASP A 332 -13.75 -22.59 13.42
CA ASP A 332 -14.55 -21.47 13.92
C ASP A 332 -13.70 -20.28 14.39
N ILE A 333 -12.37 -20.45 14.51
CA ILE A 333 -11.44 -19.37 14.85
C ILE A 333 -11.43 -18.33 13.73
N LYS A 334 -11.71 -17.09 14.10
CA LYS A 334 -11.64 -15.95 13.19
C LYS A 334 -10.19 -15.54 13.04
N LEU A 335 -9.54 -16.08 12.00
CA LEU A 335 -8.27 -15.54 11.50
C LEU A 335 -8.41 -14.04 11.24
N ILE A 336 -7.69 -13.26 12.05
CA ILE A 336 -7.61 -11.81 11.92
C ILE A 336 -6.50 -11.53 10.91
N GLY A 337 -6.88 -11.41 9.64
CA GLY A 337 -6.03 -10.76 8.66
C GLY A 337 -5.78 -9.31 9.09
N ASN A 338 -4.56 -8.86 8.89
CA ASN A 338 -3.97 -7.58 9.28
C ASN A 338 -4.97 -6.41 9.64
N HIS A 339 -5.12 -6.11 10.96
CA HIS A 339 -4.91 -4.82 11.68
C HIS A 339 -6.05 -4.10 12.48
N CYS A 340 -5.69 -3.44 13.62
CA CYS A 340 -5.82 -1.96 13.88
C CYS A 340 -5.36 -1.46 15.29
N LYS A 341 -4.58 -0.35 15.38
CA LYS A 341 -4.41 0.53 16.58
C LYS A 341 -4.42 2.02 16.17
N ASN A 342 -5.07 2.89 16.95
CA ASN A 342 -5.10 4.36 16.74
C ASN A 342 -5.56 4.86 15.34
N ASN A 343 -6.53 4.18 14.72
CA ASN A 343 -7.02 4.52 13.38
C ASN A 343 -5.94 4.39 12.27
N LYS A 344 -4.90 3.57 12.48
CA LYS A 344 -3.95 3.13 11.45
C LYS A 344 -3.77 1.61 11.50
N LYS A 345 -3.46 1.05 10.33
CA LYS A 345 -3.01 -0.34 10.20
C LYS A 345 -1.67 -0.48 10.96
N ASP A 346 -1.63 -1.38 11.94
CA ASP A 346 -0.52 -1.56 12.88
C ASP A 346 0.44 -2.65 12.40
N PHE A 347 1.66 -2.28 12.06
CA PHE A 347 2.65 -3.14 11.41
C PHE A 347 3.86 -3.45 12.32
N ASP A 348 3.83 -3.18 13.64
CA ASP A 348 4.97 -3.49 14.54
C ASP A 348 4.67 -4.12 15.92
N GLU A 349 3.44 -4.55 16.22
CA GLU A 349 3.09 -5.42 17.37
C GLU A 349 3.76 -5.11 18.73
N THR A 350 4.01 -3.85 19.07
CA THR A 350 4.69 -3.52 20.32
C THR A 350 3.80 -3.43 21.58
N ASP A 351 2.47 -3.65 21.53
CA ASP A 351 1.61 -3.63 22.74
C ASP A 351 0.28 -4.41 22.62
N ILE A 352 -0.13 -5.05 23.73
CA ILE A 352 -1.35 -5.89 23.91
C ILE A 352 -2.68 -5.13 23.69
N ASP A 353 -3.59 -5.78 22.94
CA ASP A 353 -4.85 -5.25 22.41
C ASP A 353 -6.04 -5.29 23.40
N SER A 354 -6.91 -4.28 23.33
CA SER A 354 -8.21 -4.25 24.02
C SER A 354 -9.28 -3.49 23.22
N GLY A 355 -9.62 -4.01 22.05
CA GLY A 355 -11.00 -4.04 21.53
C GLY A 355 -11.63 -2.73 21.03
N GLY A 356 -11.90 -2.69 19.72
CA GLY A 356 -12.91 -1.81 19.12
C GLY A 356 -13.29 -2.27 17.71
N LYS A 357 -14.58 -2.19 17.35
CA LYS A 357 -15.04 -2.48 15.98
C LYS A 357 -14.40 -1.51 14.99
N CYS A 358 -13.82 -2.06 13.93
CA CYS A 358 -13.33 -1.29 12.78
C CYS A 358 -14.46 -0.41 12.21
N PRO A 359 -14.21 0.88 11.94
CA PRO A 359 -15.09 1.65 11.08
C PRO A 359 -15.12 0.98 9.70
N LYS A 360 -16.31 0.96 9.10
CA LYS A 360 -16.59 0.47 7.75
C LYS A 360 -15.48 0.91 6.78
N GLU A 361 -14.96 -0.03 5.99
CA GLU A 361 -13.92 0.20 5.00
C GLU A 361 -14.05 1.57 4.33
N ILE A 362 -12.97 2.34 4.35
CA ILE A 362 -12.66 3.21 3.24
C ILE A 362 -12.17 2.29 2.11
N VAL A 363 -13.12 1.67 1.39
CA VAL A 363 -12.83 1.11 0.06
C VAL A 363 -12.54 2.32 -0.80
N LYS A 364 -11.24 2.61 -1.02
CA LYS A 364 -10.91 3.58 -2.04
C LYS A 364 -11.38 3.01 -3.37
N THR A 365 -12.31 3.68 -4.01
CA THR A 365 -12.89 3.29 -5.28
C THR A 365 -11.90 3.66 -6.39
N LEU A 366 -11.54 2.67 -7.21
CA LEU A 366 -10.67 2.85 -8.35
C LEU A 366 -11.39 3.63 -9.45
N ILE A 367 -10.70 4.62 -10.03
CA ILE A 367 -11.17 5.41 -11.16
C ILE A 367 -10.16 5.23 -12.31
N SER A 368 -10.64 4.74 -13.44
CA SER A 368 -9.85 4.45 -14.65
C SER A 368 -10.38 5.16 -15.89
N THR A 369 -11.59 5.72 -15.84
CA THR A 369 -12.26 6.40 -16.95
C THR A 369 -12.91 7.72 -16.52
N CYS A 370 -13.19 8.62 -17.46
CA CYS A 370 -13.92 9.87 -17.16
C CYS A 370 -15.35 9.63 -16.69
N GLN A 371 -15.96 8.50 -17.09
CA GLN A 371 -17.32 8.17 -16.66
C GLN A 371 -17.31 7.80 -15.18
N GLU A 372 -16.33 7.01 -14.74
CA GLU A 372 -16.12 6.71 -13.32
C GLU A 372 -15.78 7.97 -12.51
N LEU A 373 -14.99 8.89 -13.08
CA LEU A 373 -14.73 10.20 -12.48
C LEU A 373 -16.03 11.00 -12.26
N GLN A 374 -16.94 11.02 -13.22
CA GLN A 374 -18.25 11.67 -13.06
C GLN A 374 -19.15 10.95 -12.04
N ASP A 375 -19.01 9.63 -11.95
CA ASP A 375 -19.76 8.78 -11.02
C ASP A 375 -19.41 9.02 -9.55
N ILE A 376 -18.35 9.78 -9.24
CA ILE A 376 -18.08 10.29 -7.88
C ILE A 376 -19.29 11.05 -7.32
N ASN A 377 -20.11 11.68 -8.18
CA ASN A 377 -21.37 12.31 -7.78
C ASN A 377 -22.37 11.34 -7.11
N LYS A 378 -22.22 10.02 -7.32
CA LYS A 378 -23.04 8.99 -6.66
C LYS A 378 -22.63 8.77 -5.20
N ASN A 379 -21.39 9.08 -4.83
CA ASN A 379 -20.89 8.95 -3.46
C ASN A 379 -19.80 10.00 -3.14
N LEU A 380 -20.22 11.22 -2.85
CA LEU A 380 -19.32 12.35 -2.58
C LEU A 380 -18.50 12.24 -1.29
N ALA A 381 -18.86 11.32 -0.40
CA ALA A 381 -18.11 11.02 0.83
C ALA A 381 -17.15 9.84 0.65
N GLY A 382 -17.13 9.22 -0.53
CA GLY A 382 -16.25 8.10 -0.82
C GLY A 382 -14.80 8.53 -1.00
N ASP A 383 -13.89 7.58 -0.88
CA ASP A 383 -12.49 7.78 -1.14
C ASP A 383 -12.14 7.17 -2.50
N TYR A 384 -11.25 7.80 -3.24
CA TYR A 384 -11.02 7.50 -4.65
C TYR A 384 -9.54 7.56 -4.98
N TYR A 385 -9.13 6.81 -5.99
CA TYR A 385 -7.82 6.98 -6.61
C TYR A 385 -7.84 6.72 -8.11
N LEU A 386 -6.90 7.36 -8.84
CA LEU A 386 -6.69 7.05 -10.24
C LEU A 386 -5.81 5.80 -10.41
N ALA A 387 -6.22 4.88 -11.28
CA ALA A 387 -5.41 3.71 -11.64
C ALA A 387 -4.49 3.95 -12.85
N ASN A 388 -4.78 4.99 -13.63
CA ASN A 388 -4.08 5.35 -14.86
C ASN A 388 -4.36 6.81 -15.21
N ASP A 389 -3.61 7.33 -16.17
CA ASP A 389 -3.96 8.59 -16.84
C ASP A 389 -5.31 8.44 -17.54
N ILE A 390 -6.15 9.46 -17.47
CA ILE A 390 -7.51 9.46 -17.99
C ILE A 390 -7.63 10.50 -19.10
N ASP A 391 -8.12 10.07 -20.26
CA ASP A 391 -8.47 10.92 -21.40
C ASP A 391 -9.97 11.28 -21.36
N CYS A 392 -10.27 12.58 -21.21
CA CYS A 392 -11.62 13.15 -21.16
C CYS A 392 -12.01 13.94 -22.42
N SER A 393 -11.30 13.76 -23.53
CA SER A 393 -11.59 14.42 -24.82
C SER A 393 -13.04 14.22 -25.27
N ASP A 394 -13.59 13.03 -25.04
CA ASP A 394 -14.99 12.69 -25.37
C ASP A 394 -16.03 13.49 -24.58
N THR A 395 -15.66 14.10 -23.46
CA THR A 395 -16.60 14.87 -22.63
C THR A 395 -17.23 16.03 -23.39
N ILE A 396 -16.58 16.55 -24.44
CA ILE A 396 -17.15 17.60 -25.32
C ILE A 396 -18.52 17.23 -25.91
N ASN A 397 -18.80 15.93 -26.07
CA ASN A 397 -20.06 15.42 -26.61
C ASN A 397 -21.09 15.05 -25.53
N TRP A 398 -20.75 15.19 -24.25
CA TRP A 398 -21.63 14.81 -23.14
C TRP A 398 -22.64 15.90 -22.82
N ASN A 399 -23.77 15.52 -22.21
CA ASN A 399 -24.79 16.44 -21.68
C ASN A 399 -25.27 17.48 -22.71
N ASP A 400 -25.60 17.03 -23.93
CA ASP A 400 -25.99 17.88 -25.06
C ASP A 400 -24.91 18.91 -25.47
N GLY A 401 -23.64 18.50 -25.40
CA GLY A 401 -22.49 19.35 -25.73
C GLY A 401 -22.06 20.32 -24.62
N LYS A 402 -22.64 20.19 -23.41
CA LYS A 402 -22.26 21.00 -22.24
C LYS A 402 -21.04 20.47 -21.50
N GLY A 403 -20.53 19.29 -21.87
CA GLY A 403 -19.36 18.75 -21.21
C GLY A 403 -19.66 17.90 -19.99
N PHE A 404 -18.61 17.64 -19.24
CA PHE A 404 -18.65 16.99 -17.95
C PHE A 404 -19.58 17.75 -16.97
N GLU A 405 -20.33 17.03 -16.15
CA GLU A 405 -21.11 17.57 -15.03
C GLU A 405 -20.21 17.69 -13.80
N PRO A 406 -20.01 18.90 -13.24
CA PRO A 406 -19.19 19.11 -12.05
C PRO A 406 -19.49 18.15 -10.89
N ILE A 407 -18.47 17.83 -10.10
CA ILE A 407 -18.60 16.97 -8.91
C ILE A 407 -19.06 17.80 -7.71
N GLY A 408 -20.15 17.36 -7.08
CA GLY A 408 -20.79 18.06 -5.98
C GLY A 408 -21.84 19.07 -6.44
N ASN A 409 -22.56 19.66 -5.49
CA ASN A 409 -23.57 20.67 -5.77
C ASN A 409 -23.79 21.63 -4.59
N ILE A 410 -23.74 22.95 -4.85
CA ILE A 410 -24.07 23.98 -3.88
C ILE A 410 -25.46 24.55 -4.16
N ILE A 411 -26.35 24.41 -3.18
CA ILE A 411 -27.65 25.09 -3.18
C ILE A 411 -27.60 26.29 -2.24
N ARG A 412 -27.11 27.44 -2.73
CA ARG A 412 -26.94 28.69 -1.95
C ARG A 412 -28.21 29.19 -1.21
N LYS A 413 -29.41 28.73 -1.59
CA LYS A 413 -30.68 29.10 -0.95
C LYS A 413 -31.04 28.26 0.28
N SER A 414 -30.29 27.20 0.59
CA SER A 414 -30.60 26.26 1.66
C SER A 414 -29.44 26.13 2.64
N LYS A 415 -29.67 26.48 3.91
CA LYS A 415 -28.70 26.22 5.01
C LYS A 415 -28.49 24.72 5.31
N LYS A 416 -29.20 23.82 4.62
CA LYS A 416 -29.30 22.39 4.95
C LYS A 416 -28.80 21.43 3.86
N SER A 417 -28.38 21.91 2.69
CA SER A 417 -28.14 21.04 1.53
C SER A 417 -27.01 21.53 0.62
N ASN A 418 -25.81 21.68 1.18
CA ASN A 418 -24.60 21.68 0.34
C ASN A 418 -24.15 20.23 0.23
N ASN A 419 -24.15 19.70 -0.99
CA ASN A 419 -23.71 18.35 -1.28
C ASN A 419 -22.31 18.44 -1.90
N CYS A 420 -21.32 18.84 -1.11
CA CYS A 420 -19.94 18.97 -1.57
C CYS A 420 -19.22 17.63 -1.49
N PHE A 421 -18.13 17.49 -2.25
CA PHE A 421 -17.20 16.39 -2.07
C PHE A 421 -16.57 16.47 -0.67
N THR A 422 -16.68 15.42 0.13
CA THR A 422 -16.13 15.35 1.50
C THR A 422 -15.14 14.21 1.71
N GLY A 423 -14.94 13.37 0.70
CA GLY A 423 -14.03 12.23 0.78
C GLY A 423 -12.58 12.58 0.43
N SER A 424 -11.80 11.56 0.05
CA SER A 424 -10.43 11.73 -0.47
C SER A 424 -10.32 11.36 -1.95
N PHE A 425 -9.51 12.10 -2.69
CA PHE A 425 -9.20 11.83 -4.09
C PHE A 425 -7.69 11.89 -4.32
N ASP A 426 -7.08 10.74 -4.57
CA ASP A 426 -5.64 10.60 -4.78
C ASP A 426 -5.34 10.28 -6.25
N GLY A 427 -4.75 11.22 -6.97
CA GLY A 427 -4.40 11.01 -8.36
C GLY A 427 -3.29 9.99 -8.57
N GLN A 428 -2.57 9.55 -7.53
CA GLN A 428 -1.41 8.64 -7.64
C GLN A 428 -0.40 9.07 -8.72
N ASN A 429 -0.20 10.38 -8.88
CA ASN A 429 0.65 11.00 -9.89
C ASN A 429 0.18 10.80 -11.35
N HIS A 430 -1.07 10.37 -11.55
CA HIS A 430 -1.72 10.33 -12.86
C HIS A 430 -2.33 11.67 -13.23
N LYS A 431 -2.67 11.79 -14.51
CA LYS A 431 -3.31 12.98 -15.09
C LYS A 431 -4.69 12.71 -15.66
N ILE A 432 -5.53 13.73 -15.63
CA ILE A 432 -6.79 13.82 -16.37
C ILE A 432 -6.58 14.83 -17.49
N THR A 433 -6.83 14.45 -18.73
CA THR A 433 -6.51 15.24 -19.93
C THR A 433 -7.77 15.64 -20.69
N GLU A 434 -7.75 16.78 -21.37
CA GLU A 434 -8.80 17.27 -22.28
C GLU A 434 -10.21 17.37 -21.67
N LEU A 435 -10.32 17.58 -20.36
CA LEU A 435 -11.61 17.75 -19.67
C LEU A 435 -12.36 19.00 -20.19
N TYR A 436 -13.56 18.80 -20.73
CA TYR A 436 -14.41 19.87 -21.26
C TYR A 436 -15.65 20.12 -20.38
N ILE A 437 -15.87 21.37 -19.98
CA ILE A 437 -17.09 21.82 -19.30
C ILE A 437 -17.52 23.17 -19.90
N ASN A 438 -18.72 23.26 -20.48
CA ASN A 438 -19.24 24.50 -21.03
C ASN A 438 -20.68 24.78 -20.58
N ARG A 439 -20.79 25.60 -19.54
CA ARG A 439 -22.03 25.93 -18.84
C ARG A 439 -22.08 27.43 -18.55
N SER A 440 -21.95 28.23 -19.62
CA SER A 440 -21.81 29.70 -19.55
C SER A 440 -22.98 30.44 -18.88
N ASP A 441 -24.13 29.80 -18.64
CA ASP A 441 -25.28 30.36 -17.93
C ASP A 441 -25.34 29.96 -16.44
N LYS A 442 -24.40 29.13 -15.97
CA LYS A 442 -24.38 28.56 -14.61
C LYS A 442 -23.20 29.07 -13.79
N ASN A 443 -23.41 29.11 -12.48
CA ASN A 443 -22.36 29.45 -11.53
C ASN A 443 -21.70 28.17 -10.98
N ASN A 444 -20.56 28.33 -10.31
CA ASN A 444 -19.81 27.28 -9.62
C ASN A 444 -19.30 26.18 -10.58
N ILE A 445 -18.57 26.57 -11.62
CA ILE A 445 -18.12 25.64 -12.66
C ILE A 445 -16.64 25.33 -12.49
N ALA A 446 -16.34 24.07 -12.15
CA ALA A 446 -15.01 23.48 -12.06
C ALA A 446 -15.12 21.95 -12.10
N LEU A 447 -14.00 21.21 -12.06
CA LEU A 447 -14.05 19.74 -11.89
C LEU A 447 -14.87 19.35 -10.66
N PHE A 448 -14.58 19.98 -9.52
CA PHE A 448 -15.40 19.93 -8.32
C PHE A 448 -16.15 21.25 -8.14
N GLU A 449 -17.48 21.23 -8.21
CA GLU A 449 -18.30 22.41 -7.88
C GLU A 449 -17.93 22.93 -6.48
N CYS A 450 -17.82 22.02 -5.52
CA CYS A 450 -17.28 22.30 -4.20
C CYS A 450 -16.71 21.08 -3.50
N ALA A 451 -15.73 21.33 -2.63
CA ALA A 451 -15.15 20.34 -1.74
C ALA A 451 -15.12 20.88 -0.30
N LYS A 452 -15.44 20.04 0.68
CA LYS A 452 -15.53 20.41 2.10
C LYS A 452 -14.85 19.38 2.98
N GLU A 453 -13.91 19.82 3.82
CA GLU A 453 -13.25 18.99 4.84
C GLU A 453 -12.66 17.66 4.30
N GLY A 454 -12.39 17.60 2.99
CA GLY A 454 -11.83 16.42 2.32
C GLY A 454 -10.34 16.55 2.02
N LYS A 455 -9.85 15.68 1.14
CA LYS A 455 -8.45 15.70 0.68
C LYS A 455 -8.36 15.45 -0.82
N ILE A 456 -7.56 16.24 -1.54
CA ILE A 456 -7.24 16.01 -2.95
C ILE A 456 -5.73 16.12 -3.13
N GLU A 457 -5.10 15.11 -3.73
CA GLU A 457 -3.64 15.07 -3.87
C GLU A 457 -3.13 14.36 -5.13
N ASN A 458 -1.88 14.65 -5.51
CA ASN A 458 -1.09 13.92 -6.51
C ASN A 458 -1.75 13.80 -7.90
N LEU A 459 -2.26 14.90 -8.44
CA LEU A 459 -3.08 14.90 -9.66
C LEU A 459 -2.64 15.97 -10.66
N GLY A 460 -2.52 15.59 -11.94
CA GLY A 460 -2.39 16.53 -13.05
C GLY A 460 -3.72 16.76 -13.77
N LEU A 461 -4.08 18.01 -14.05
CA LEU A 461 -5.16 18.37 -15.00
C LEU A 461 -4.52 18.98 -16.25
N GLU A 462 -4.52 18.27 -17.37
CA GLU A 462 -3.87 18.70 -18.60
C GLU A 462 -4.92 19.15 -19.64
N ASP A 463 -4.69 20.31 -20.27
CA ASP A 463 -5.52 20.83 -21.36
C ASP A 463 -7.03 20.90 -21.06
N VAL A 464 -7.40 21.35 -19.86
CA VAL A 464 -8.82 21.53 -19.51
C VAL A 464 -9.43 22.73 -20.25
N LYS A 465 -10.71 22.66 -20.60
CA LYS A 465 -11.46 23.78 -21.17
C LYS A 465 -12.75 23.97 -20.42
N ILE A 466 -12.79 25.00 -19.57
CA ILE A 466 -13.87 25.21 -18.62
C ILE A 466 -14.47 26.61 -18.81
N THR A 467 -15.75 26.66 -19.15
CA THR A 467 -16.52 27.90 -19.32
C THR A 467 -17.73 27.89 -18.39
N GLY A 468 -17.87 28.93 -17.57
CA GLY A 468 -19.00 29.14 -16.67
C GLY A 468 -19.47 30.60 -16.65
N LYS A 469 -20.31 30.96 -15.69
CA LYS A 469 -20.73 32.35 -15.44
C LYS A 469 -19.98 32.96 -14.26
N ASN A 470 -20.39 32.66 -13.02
CA ASN A 470 -19.72 33.16 -11.82
C ASN A 470 -19.11 32.00 -11.04
N ILE A 471 -17.97 32.22 -10.40
CA ILE A 471 -17.23 31.18 -9.64
C ILE A 471 -16.82 30.09 -10.59
N VAL A 472 -15.73 30.33 -11.31
CA VAL A 472 -15.24 29.42 -12.34
C VAL A 472 -13.77 29.14 -12.08
N ALA A 473 -13.39 27.87 -12.07
CA ALA A 473 -12.02 27.44 -11.85
C ALA A 473 -11.72 26.09 -12.51
N SER A 474 -10.45 25.68 -12.55
CA SER A 474 -10.13 24.34 -13.07
C SER A 474 -10.42 23.23 -12.08
N LEU A 475 -9.96 23.35 -10.82
CA LEU A 475 -10.04 22.28 -9.84
C LEU A 475 -11.31 22.37 -8.99
N ILE A 476 -11.47 23.44 -8.21
CA ILE A 476 -12.58 23.60 -7.25
C ILE A 476 -13.22 24.97 -7.40
N GLY A 477 -14.55 25.02 -7.50
CA GLY A 477 -15.31 26.27 -7.38
C GLY A 477 -15.18 26.86 -5.98
N ILE A 478 -15.64 26.14 -4.96
CA ILE A 478 -15.55 26.58 -3.55
C ILE A 478 -14.87 25.51 -2.67
N ASN A 479 -13.71 25.85 -2.11
CA ASN A 479 -12.96 24.98 -1.20
C ASN A 479 -13.28 25.34 0.27
N MET A 480 -14.15 24.55 0.91
CA MET A 480 -14.55 24.70 2.31
C MET A 480 -13.69 23.82 3.24
N ARG A 481 -12.42 24.19 3.44
CA ARG A 481 -11.45 23.48 4.31
C ARG A 481 -10.97 22.11 3.83
N THR A 482 -10.98 21.86 2.52
CA THR A 482 -10.30 20.70 1.92
C THR A 482 -8.81 20.97 1.83
N THR A 483 -7.99 19.95 2.08
CA THR A 483 -6.53 19.99 1.88
C THR A 483 -6.19 19.58 0.45
N ILE A 484 -5.39 20.42 -0.23
CA ILE A 484 -5.01 20.26 -1.63
C ILE A 484 -3.49 20.23 -1.70
N ASN A 485 -2.90 19.14 -2.22
CA ASN A 485 -1.44 18.97 -2.19
C ASN A 485 -0.86 18.21 -3.40
N ASN A 486 0.18 18.76 -4.04
CA ASN A 486 0.85 18.17 -5.20
C ASN A 486 -0.07 18.06 -6.43
N LEU A 487 -0.61 19.19 -6.90
CA LEU A 487 -1.47 19.22 -8.10
C LEU A 487 -1.03 20.28 -9.09
N TYR A 488 -1.31 20.03 -10.37
CA TYR A 488 -1.22 21.07 -11.38
C TYR A 488 -2.41 21.09 -12.30
N SER A 489 -2.60 22.24 -12.95
CA SER A 489 -3.62 22.40 -13.97
C SER A 489 -3.14 23.27 -15.13
N THR A 490 -3.54 22.92 -16.34
CA THR A 490 -3.27 23.64 -17.59
C THR A 490 -4.54 23.68 -18.43
N GLY A 491 -4.64 24.62 -19.37
CA GLY A 491 -5.80 24.81 -20.22
C GLY A 491 -6.48 26.17 -20.02
N ASN A 492 -7.70 26.35 -20.52
CA ASN A 492 -8.36 27.67 -20.59
C ASN A 492 -9.60 27.73 -19.70
N ILE A 493 -9.68 28.78 -18.88
CA ILE A 493 -10.79 29.05 -17.96
C ILE A 493 -11.46 30.37 -18.32
N GLU A 494 -12.79 30.33 -18.53
CA GLU A 494 -13.57 31.50 -18.95
C GLU A 494 -14.84 31.68 -18.10
N GLY A 495 -15.11 32.92 -17.69
CA GLY A 495 -16.34 33.30 -16.98
C GLY A 495 -16.59 34.81 -16.95
N GLU A 496 -17.40 35.28 -16.01
CA GLU A 496 -17.77 36.69 -15.81
C GLU A 496 -17.21 37.21 -14.47
N GLU A 497 -17.61 36.61 -13.34
CA GLU A 497 -17.16 37.03 -12.01
C GLU A 497 -16.51 35.89 -11.21
N MET A 498 -15.49 36.21 -10.41
CA MET A 498 -14.76 35.23 -9.59
C MET A 498 -14.22 34.09 -10.46
N VAL A 499 -13.32 34.43 -11.38
CA VAL A 499 -12.73 33.47 -12.32
C VAL A 499 -11.28 33.28 -11.95
N ALA A 500 -10.88 32.04 -11.70
CA ALA A 500 -9.54 31.72 -11.24
C ALA A 500 -8.94 30.55 -12.02
N GLY A 501 -7.63 30.52 -12.16
CA GLY A 501 -6.95 29.39 -12.79
C GLY A 501 -7.17 28.07 -12.06
N PHE A 502 -7.10 28.07 -10.71
CA PHE A 502 -7.05 26.85 -9.91
C PHE A 502 -8.27 26.67 -9.00
N ILE A 503 -8.54 27.64 -8.14
CA ILE A 503 -9.68 27.61 -7.20
C ILE A 503 -10.36 28.97 -7.17
N SER A 504 -11.67 29.03 -7.27
CA SER A 504 -12.35 30.33 -7.24
C SER A 504 -12.39 30.89 -5.81
N GLU A 505 -13.12 30.26 -4.89
CA GLU A 505 -13.21 30.67 -3.47
C GLU A 505 -12.46 29.66 -2.58
N ASN A 506 -11.46 30.12 -1.81
CA ASN A 506 -10.65 29.26 -0.94
C ASN A 506 -10.81 29.59 0.55
N TYR A 507 -11.16 28.56 1.31
CA TYR A 507 -11.19 28.52 2.79
C TYR A 507 -10.37 27.34 3.33
N GLY A 508 -9.50 26.74 2.50
CA GLY A 508 -8.72 25.55 2.83
C GLY A 508 -7.22 25.74 2.66
N THR A 509 -6.48 24.65 2.84
CA THR A 509 -5.00 24.62 2.73
C THR A 509 -4.60 24.13 1.35
N ILE A 510 -3.64 24.82 0.75
CA ILE A 510 -3.11 24.50 -0.59
C ILE A 510 -1.59 24.49 -0.50
N SER A 511 -0.97 23.39 -0.88
CA SER A 511 0.49 23.27 -0.92
C SER A 511 0.97 22.62 -2.20
N ASN A 512 2.13 23.05 -2.67
CA ASN A 512 2.81 22.48 -3.83
C ASN A 512 1.88 22.38 -5.05
N CYS A 513 1.38 23.50 -5.57
CA CYS A 513 0.42 23.48 -6.68
C CYS A 513 0.68 24.57 -7.72
N TYR A 514 0.36 24.33 -9.00
CA TYR A 514 0.51 25.38 -10.01
C TYR A 514 -0.52 25.36 -11.12
N PHE A 515 -0.66 26.53 -11.77
CA PHE A 515 -1.52 26.71 -12.94
C PHE A 515 -0.80 27.42 -14.10
N LEU A 516 -0.86 26.85 -15.30
CA LEU A 516 -0.17 27.38 -16.49
C LEU A 516 -1.12 27.94 -17.57
N GLY A 517 -2.42 27.86 -17.33
CA GLY A 517 -3.46 28.15 -18.31
C GLY A 517 -3.90 29.61 -18.42
N ASP A 518 -4.66 29.96 -19.46
CA ASP A 518 -5.21 31.30 -19.62
C ASP A 518 -6.54 31.45 -18.85
N VAL A 519 -6.73 32.60 -18.20
CA VAL A 519 -7.93 32.95 -17.41
C VAL A 519 -8.55 34.22 -17.98
N VAL A 520 -9.82 34.13 -18.37
CA VAL A 520 -10.59 35.26 -18.91
C VAL A 520 -11.86 35.47 -18.08
N GLY A 521 -12.04 36.70 -17.60
CA GLY A 521 -13.25 37.12 -16.89
C GLY A 521 -13.46 38.62 -16.95
N ASN A 522 -14.36 39.13 -16.09
CA ASN A 522 -14.64 40.56 -15.95
C ASN A 522 -14.21 41.08 -14.57
N LYS A 523 -14.67 40.45 -13.48
CA LYS A 523 -14.44 40.91 -12.10
C LYS A 523 -13.87 39.83 -11.18
N TYR A 524 -12.94 40.17 -10.29
CA TYR A 524 -12.25 39.21 -9.40
C TYR A 524 -11.59 38.09 -10.20
N VAL A 525 -10.71 38.46 -11.14
CA VAL A 525 -10.06 37.51 -12.05
C VAL A 525 -8.63 37.26 -11.59
N ALA A 526 -8.23 36.00 -11.44
CA ALA A 526 -6.91 35.66 -10.92
C ALA A 526 -6.24 34.49 -11.64
N GLY A 527 -4.91 34.53 -11.71
CA GLY A 527 -4.14 33.40 -12.25
C GLY A 527 -4.21 32.12 -11.42
N PHE A 528 -4.50 32.22 -10.12
CA PHE A 528 -4.56 31.05 -9.23
C PHE A 528 -5.83 31.00 -8.38
N ILE A 529 -6.09 32.02 -7.55
CA ILE A 529 -7.25 32.08 -6.65
C ILE A 529 -8.00 33.41 -6.75
N SER A 530 -9.32 33.40 -6.95
CA SER A 530 -10.06 34.68 -7.03
C SER A 530 -10.30 35.30 -5.66
N TYR A 531 -10.78 34.52 -4.70
CA TYR A 531 -11.08 34.98 -3.33
C TYR A 531 -10.48 33.99 -2.33
N ASN A 532 -9.62 34.48 -1.44
CA ASN A 532 -9.01 33.69 -0.37
C ASN A 532 -9.37 34.27 1.00
N GLU A 533 -9.95 33.47 1.88
CA GLU A 533 -10.26 33.83 3.27
C GLU A 533 -9.74 32.73 4.19
N GLN A 534 -8.94 33.09 5.21
CA GLN A 534 -8.43 32.12 6.17
C GLN A 534 -8.56 32.65 7.59
N ASN A 535 -9.02 31.81 8.51
CA ASN A 535 -9.16 32.16 9.94
C ASN A 535 -7.90 31.77 10.74
N GLY A 536 -6.72 31.88 10.11
CA GLY A 536 -5.40 31.66 10.73
C GLY A 536 -4.91 30.21 10.85
N LYS A 537 -5.69 29.19 10.43
CA LYS A 537 -5.24 27.78 10.45
C LYS A 537 -4.81 27.28 9.07
N GLU A 538 -5.44 27.80 8.03
CA GLU A 538 -5.22 27.41 6.65
C GLU A 538 -4.11 28.27 6.02
N LYS A 539 -3.34 27.70 5.08
CA LYS A 539 -2.20 28.38 4.43
C LYS A 539 -2.10 28.03 2.95
N ILE A 540 -1.55 28.96 2.17
CA ILE A 540 -1.14 28.73 0.78
C ILE A 540 0.38 28.74 0.74
N SER A 541 1.00 27.65 0.29
CA SER A 541 2.47 27.55 0.25
C SER A 541 2.99 26.85 -0.99
N ASN A 542 4.14 27.29 -1.50
CA ASN A 542 4.84 26.64 -2.60
C ASN A 542 3.95 26.50 -3.85
N CYS A 543 3.26 27.57 -4.23
CA CYS A 543 2.34 27.56 -5.37
C CYS A 543 2.72 28.60 -6.42
N TYR A 544 2.39 28.38 -7.70
CA TYR A 544 2.60 29.43 -8.70
C TYR A 544 1.59 29.47 -9.86
N SER A 545 1.48 30.63 -10.52
CA SER A 545 0.72 30.79 -11.77
C SER A 545 1.54 31.47 -12.87
N THR A 546 1.31 31.09 -14.14
CA THR A 546 2.00 31.74 -15.27
C THR A 546 1.15 32.08 -16.47
N GLY A 547 -0.04 31.51 -16.67
CA GLY A 547 -0.80 31.84 -17.88
C GLY A 547 -1.47 33.22 -17.85
N SER A 548 -1.97 33.67 -19.00
CA SER A 548 -2.48 35.03 -19.19
C SER A 548 -3.74 35.26 -18.36
N VAL A 549 -3.82 36.40 -17.66
CA VAL A 549 -4.99 36.77 -16.87
C VAL A 549 -5.61 38.02 -17.48
N LYS A 550 -6.87 37.95 -17.90
CA LYS A 550 -7.62 39.06 -18.51
C LYS A 550 -8.90 39.33 -17.73
N GLY A 551 -9.00 40.52 -17.15
CA GLY A 551 -10.17 41.04 -16.45
C GLY A 551 -10.20 42.56 -16.47
N GLN A 552 -11.27 43.16 -15.95
CA GLN A 552 -11.45 44.62 -15.90
C GLN A 552 -11.43 45.18 -14.48
N ILE A 553 -11.91 44.43 -13.50
CA ILE A 553 -12.10 44.90 -12.12
C ILE A 553 -11.47 43.89 -11.17
N ASP A 554 -10.58 44.37 -10.29
CA ASP A 554 -9.88 43.57 -9.27
C ASP A 554 -9.22 42.32 -9.87
N VAL A 555 -8.12 42.52 -10.59
CA VAL A 555 -7.38 41.46 -11.30
C VAL A 555 -6.04 41.22 -10.60
N GLY A 556 -5.74 39.95 -10.33
CA GLY A 556 -4.51 39.53 -9.68
C GLY A 556 -3.70 38.55 -10.51
N GLY A 557 -2.38 38.71 -10.57
CA GLY A 557 -1.50 37.71 -11.20
C GLY A 557 -1.58 36.34 -10.53
N PHE A 558 -1.70 36.31 -9.19
CA PHE A 558 -1.86 35.09 -8.40
C PHE A 558 -3.22 35.05 -7.69
N ILE A 559 -3.52 36.08 -6.87
CA ILE A 559 -4.76 36.21 -6.09
C ILE A 559 -5.43 37.54 -6.40
N ALA A 560 -6.75 37.54 -6.66
CA ALA A 560 -7.49 38.78 -6.90
C ALA A 560 -7.88 39.48 -5.57
N TYR A 561 -8.34 38.73 -4.57
CA TYR A 561 -8.67 39.26 -3.25
C TYR A 561 -8.26 38.30 -2.12
N ASN A 562 -7.61 38.83 -1.08
CA ASN A 562 -7.11 38.07 0.07
C ASN A 562 -7.58 38.70 1.39
N GLU A 563 -8.37 37.96 2.17
CA GLU A 563 -8.92 38.34 3.47
C GLU A 563 -8.18 37.60 4.58
N GLU A 564 -7.13 38.24 5.10
CA GLU A 564 -6.29 37.75 6.21
C GLU A 564 -5.58 36.39 5.96
N GLY A 565 -5.57 35.92 4.71
CA GLY A 565 -4.89 34.69 4.33
C GLY A 565 -3.37 34.79 4.39
N THR A 566 -2.73 33.71 4.86
CA THR A 566 -1.28 33.54 4.87
C THR A 566 -0.81 32.85 3.59
N ILE A 567 0.01 33.57 2.82
CA ILE A 567 0.64 33.07 1.59
C ILE A 567 2.16 33.10 1.76
N THR A 568 2.83 31.97 1.55
CA THR A 568 4.28 31.84 1.66
C THR A 568 4.87 31.19 0.41
N ASN A 569 6.07 31.61 0.00
CA ASN A 569 6.86 30.98 -1.07
C ASN A 569 6.04 30.67 -2.33
N SER A 570 5.15 31.60 -2.72
CA SER A 570 4.22 31.42 -3.83
C SER A 570 4.31 32.60 -4.79
N TYR A 571 4.24 32.32 -6.09
CA TYR A 571 4.71 33.24 -7.12
C TYR A 571 3.74 33.40 -8.29
N TRP A 572 3.84 34.50 -9.03
CA TRP A 572 3.29 34.59 -10.39
C TRP A 572 4.28 35.20 -11.37
N ASP A 573 4.17 34.79 -12.63
CA ASP A 573 4.93 35.42 -13.71
C ASP A 573 4.26 36.73 -14.15
N THR A 574 4.91 37.85 -13.87
CA THR A 574 4.45 39.21 -14.19
C THR A 574 4.38 39.52 -15.69
N GLN A 575 5.12 38.78 -16.51
CA GLN A 575 5.23 39.02 -17.95
C GLN A 575 4.21 38.20 -18.73
N THR A 576 4.09 36.90 -18.42
CA THR A 576 3.15 36.02 -19.13
C THR A 576 1.72 36.17 -18.63
N SER A 577 1.51 36.46 -17.34
CA SER A 577 0.17 36.78 -16.84
C SER A 577 -0.39 38.09 -17.41
N GLY A 578 0.50 39.02 -17.78
CA GLY A 578 0.12 40.39 -18.15
C GLY A 578 -0.31 41.25 -16.95
N GLN A 579 -0.09 40.78 -15.72
CA GLN A 579 -0.48 41.46 -14.48
C GLN A 579 0.76 41.95 -13.70
N THR A 580 0.72 43.20 -13.27
CA THR A 580 1.79 43.82 -12.46
C THR A 580 1.53 43.71 -10.95
N THR A 581 0.31 43.35 -10.55
CA THR A 581 -0.12 43.30 -9.13
C THR A 581 -0.89 42.04 -8.81
N SER A 582 -0.96 41.71 -7.52
CA SER A 582 -1.73 40.60 -6.94
C SER A 582 -2.03 40.92 -5.47
N ALA A 583 -3.13 40.43 -4.93
CA ALA A 583 -3.46 40.57 -3.51
C ALA A 583 -2.63 39.66 -2.59
N GLY A 584 -1.88 38.71 -3.17
CA GLY A 584 -0.99 37.81 -2.44
C GLY A 584 0.02 37.10 -3.36
N GLY A 585 1.04 36.49 -2.75
CA GLY A 585 2.20 35.92 -3.44
C GLY A 585 3.25 36.97 -3.82
N GLU A 586 4.28 36.55 -4.56
CA GLU A 586 5.33 37.42 -5.08
C GLU A 586 5.41 37.39 -6.61
N GLY A 587 5.42 38.56 -7.24
CA GLY A 587 5.61 38.67 -8.69
C GLY A 587 7.08 38.45 -9.06
N LYS A 588 7.31 37.59 -10.04
CA LYS A 588 8.63 37.33 -10.63
C LYS A 588 8.55 37.52 -12.15
N THR A 589 9.68 37.80 -12.78
CA THR A 589 9.80 37.78 -14.24
C THR A 589 9.85 36.35 -14.75
N THR A 590 9.59 36.12 -16.04
CA THR A 590 9.72 34.78 -16.66
C THR A 590 11.12 34.22 -16.47
N ALA A 591 12.15 35.06 -16.55
CA ALA A 591 13.52 34.63 -16.33
C ALA A 591 13.78 34.18 -14.89
N GLU A 592 13.21 34.84 -13.90
CA GLU A 592 13.31 34.45 -12.49
C GLU A 592 12.51 33.18 -12.19
N MET A 593 11.32 33.03 -12.80
CA MET A 593 10.49 31.82 -12.67
C MET A 593 11.16 30.56 -13.22
N MET A 594 12.20 30.69 -14.05
CA MET A 594 12.97 29.59 -14.62
C MET A 594 14.29 29.32 -13.88
N LYS A 595 14.45 29.85 -12.66
CA LYS A 595 15.63 29.65 -11.83
C LYS A 595 15.28 29.03 -10.49
N GLN A 596 16.00 28.00 -10.09
CA GLN A 596 15.77 27.29 -8.83
C GLN A 596 15.94 28.22 -7.62
N GLU A 597 16.90 29.16 -7.69
CA GLU A 597 17.19 30.14 -6.62
C GLU A 597 15.99 31.02 -6.24
N THR A 598 15.01 31.18 -7.14
CA THR A 598 13.78 31.95 -6.90
C THR A 598 12.84 31.25 -5.92
N PHE A 599 12.86 29.91 -5.90
CA PHE A 599 11.91 29.06 -5.19
C PHE A 599 12.50 28.59 -3.86
N VAL A 600 12.68 29.55 -2.95
CA VAL A 600 13.25 29.30 -1.61
C VAL A 600 12.32 28.40 -0.79
N ASP A 601 12.91 27.44 -0.07
CA ASP A 601 12.23 26.39 0.72
C ASP A 601 11.33 25.43 -0.09
N TRP A 602 11.49 25.38 -1.42
CA TRP A 602 10.89 24.33 -2.23
C TRP A 602 11.76 23.06 -2.20
N ASP A 603 11.10 21.91 -2.18
CA ASP A 603 11.76 20.60 -2.17
C ASP A 603 12.07 20.14 -3.61
N PHE A 604 13.29 20.41 -4.06
CA PHE A 604 13.83 19.93 -5.34
C PHE A 604 14.48 18.54 -5.27
N VAL A 605 14.32 17.83 -4.15
CA VAL A 605 14.79 16.45 -3.99
C VAL A 605 13.66 15.49 -4.32
N ASP A 606 12.49 15.69 -3.70
CA ASP A 606 11.40 14.71 -3.74
C ASP A 606 10.11 15.21 -4.43
N VAL A 607 9.93 16.53 -4.59
CA VAL A 607 8.68 17.09 -5.15
C VAL A 607 8.88 17.71 -6.52
N TRP A 608 9.85 18.61 -6.64
CA TRP A 608 10.02 19.49 -7.79
C TRP A 608 11.28 19.18 -8.59
N ASN A 609 11.21 19.42 -9.88
CA ASN A 609 12.33 19.51 -10.79
C ASN A 609 12.29 20.86 -11.52
N ILE A 610 13.44 21.36 -11.96
CA ILE A 610 13.54 22.58 -12.77
C ILE A 610 14.75 22.49 -13.68
N ASP A 611 14.55 22.78 -14.96
CA ASP A 611 15.64 22.94 -15.90
C ASP A 611 15.99 24.42 -16.02
N GLU A 612 17.12 24.82 -15.44
CA GLU A 612 17.59 26.21 -15.37
C GLU A 612 17.50 26.94 -16.72
N GLY A 613 16.73 28.04 -16.74
CA GLY A 613 16.48 28.88 -17.91
C GLY A 613 15.63 28.23 -19.02
N LEU A 614 15.08 27.04 -18.79
CA LEU A 614 14.30 26.28 -19.77
C LEU A 614 12.85 26.07 -19.32
N THR A 615 12.61 25.73 -18.07
CA THR A 615 11.29 25.42 -17.52
C THR A 615 11.03 26.18 -16.22
N ASN A 616 9.76 26.38 -15.89
CA ASN A 616 9.35 26.66 -14.50
C ASN A 616 9.46 25.35 -13.68
N PRO A 617 9.34 25.37 -12.35
CA PRO A 617 9.30 24.15 -11.54
C PRO A 617 8.16 23.23 -11.98
N TYR A 618 8.44 21.95 -12.17
CA TYR A 618 7.44 20.93 -12.50
C TYR A 618 7.63 19.72 -11.58
N PHE A 619 6.61 18.88 -11.43
CA PHE A 619 6.75 17.73 -10.53
C PHE A 619 7.71 16.68 -11.10
N ILE A 620 8.44 15.99 -10.22
CA ILE A 620 9.37 14.91 -10.61
C ILE A 620 8.67 13.77 -11.36
N TRP A 621 7.41 13.50 -11.03
CA TRP A 621 6.58 12.49 -11.69
C TRP A 621 5.96 12.97 -13.00
N GLN A 622 6.00 14.28 -13.31
CA GLN A 622 5.49 14.80 -14.56
C GLN A 622 6.48 14.50 -15.70
N THR A 623 5.95 14.23 -16.89
CA THR A 623 6.76 14.34 -18.11
C THR A 623 7.29 15.77 -18.23
N LYS A 624 8.59 15.92 -18.52
CA LYS A 624 9.25 17.22 -18.68
C LYS A 624 8.44 18.13 -19.63
N PRO A 625 8.00 19.32 -19.18
CA PRO A 625 7.25 20.24 -20.03
C PRO A 625 8.06 20.64 -21.26
N GLU A 626 7.46 20.55 -22.44
CA GLU A 626 8.09 21.09 -23.65
C GLU A 626 8.22 22.61 -23.57
N ARG A 627 9.28 23.15 -24.17
CA ARG A 627 9.55 24.59 -24.19
C ARG A 627 8.33 25.30 -24.79
N ARG A 628 7.65 26.15 -24.02
CA ARG A 628 6.68 27.13 -24.55
C ARG A 628 7.43 28.17 -25.42
N SER A 629 7.94 27.77 -26.58
CA SER A 629 8.20 28.70 -27.66
C SER A 629 6.85 29.14 -28.18
N LYS A 630 6.53 30.44 -28.10
CA LYS A 630 5.40 31.06 -28.80
C LYS A 630 5.25 30.43 -30.19
N GLY A 631 4.21 29.61 -30.36
CA GLY A 631 3.86 28.91 -31.60
C GLY A 631 4.98 28.01 -32.12
N SER A 632 4.80 26.70 -32.08
CA SER A 632 5.60 25.87 -32.99
C SER A 632 5.36 26.39 -34.41
N LEU A 633 6.40 26.38 -35.26
CA LEU A 633 6.26 26.75 -36.68
C LEU A 633 5.10 25.99 -37.35
N ILE A 634 4.78 24.79 -36.84
CA ILE A 634 3.69 23.94 -37.30
C ILE A 634 2.32 24.55 -37.01
N GLU A 635 2.09 25.16 -35.84
CA GLU A 635 0.81 25.82 -35.52
C GLU A 635 0.62 27.12 -36.30
N LEU A 636 1.68 27.92 -36.43
CA LEU A 636 1.68 29.12 -37.28
C LEU A 636 1.43 28.78 -38.76
N LEU A 637 1.96 27.65 -39.25
CA LEU A 637 1.67 27.16 -40.60
C LEU A 637 0.23 26.63 -40.71
N ARG A 638 -0.29 25.94 -39.69
CA ARG A 638 -1.64 25.37 -39.69
C ARG A 638 -2.73 26.45 -39.71
N ASP A 639 -2.51 27.57 -39.02
CA ASP A 639 -3.40 28.74 -39.06
C ASP A 639 -3.18 29.63 -40.30
N PHE A 640 -2.01 29.62 -40.92
CA PHE A 640 -1.77 30.29 -42.21
C PHE A 640 -2.40 29.54 -43.40
N PHE A 641 -2.54 28.22 -43.30
CA PHE A 641 -3.16 27.37 -44.34
C PHE A 641 -4.67 27.14 -44.13
N LYS A 642 -5.25 27.56 -43.02
CA LYS A 642 -6.70 27.74 -42.85
C LYS A 642 -7.11 29.13 -43.33
#